data_AF-A0A4Q4VTC2-F1
#
_entry.id   AF-A0A4Q4VTC2-F1
#
_cell.length_a   1.000
_cell.length_b   1.000
_cell.length_c   1.000
_cell.angle_alpha   90.00
_cell.angle_beta   90.00
_cell.angle_gamma   90.00
#
_symmetry.space_group_name_H-M   'P 1'
#
loop_
_entity.id
_entity.type
_entity.pdbx_description
1 polymer ?
#
loop_
_entity_poly.entity_id
_entity_poly.type
_entity_poly.pdbx_seq_one_letter_code
_entity_poly.pdbx_strand_id
1 'polypeptide(L)'
;METKTHEADGVRIAVEGCGHGTLDAIYASVAASSKARGWDGVELLIIGGDFQAVRNAADLSVMAVPPKYRQLGDFPAYYSGEKKAPYLTIFLAGNHEASSHLWELYYGGWVAPNIYYMGAANVLRLGPLRIAGLGGIWKGYDYRKPHHERLPFSQDDIKSFYHVREFDTRKLLLLREQVDIGISHDWPRGIENHGNSRALWKMKPDFRQESIDGKLGNPAAEYVMNRLRPAYWFSAHLHCKFAAVKEYDAPVAQDEPIASTSNSKDAEASKVAVPTANPDEIDLDMDESEDEPSTGVAAGAMETAAPSNPEFVSDDIRAQLPASFAKSTEQPKLSPGQPVPPTITNTTTRFLSLDKCLPGRKFLQLCTVSPVDSTQTVTYPPSNSRQRYHLRYDPEWLAITRVFAQYLTIGDREAQTPPDLGENVYSPMIDRERIWVEDNIVQKGRLDIPKNFTITAPPHRRGDPENVNHQPDEYTNPQTVAFCELVGVPNLWDASSEERAERKAKGPPETEPRVKQGGSSGREGSYRGGSASSGPVPAQELDAAAASPVAAAKDRRTFAVLRFHNEGGHFSTEGRMDPIVYPGTVSSHSHGVMGGSNFGLRIEGDQLLDSECTNALLSADKSNYWVPALFFQSPINGTFKRVPLFYMQVYYFFEPTNDEIKPFPPGLKIVSGDAMTRTAPASGALNLDPGRGPIQAVQFTCPTRDPGAVRYPPDSDGTRAGLQDPTNRGAGAGFPVVDCDGYASPLRQDVHLPSCYDPRAGPDAHATNMAFPRDAGGGKQDCPPGWVHVPHLFLEVYWDTPRFAGAWDPDGRAQPFVLANGDRTGFSSHGDFVAGWDEGTLAAIIDGCDAGNGGMDRCPETGPLNPGDWCRIPPVFPDPQQEWLDDLPGDNPVSGWGV
;
A
#
# COMPACT_ATOMS: atom_id res chain seq x y z
N MET A 1 -27.94 -36.34 -42.37
CA MET A 1 -28.13 -35.92 -40.96
C MET A 1 -27.21 -34.76 -40.72
N GLU A 2 -27.78 -33.56 -40.73
CA GLU A 2 -27.07 -32.29 -40.52
C GLU A 2 -26.56 -32.22 -39.09
N THR A 3 -25.24 -32.17 -38.93
CA THR A 3 -24.60 -31.77 -37.69
C THR A 3 -24.79 -30.27 -37.52
N LYS A 4 -25.77 -29.88 -36.70
CA LYS A 4 -25.92 -28.53 -36.16
C LYS A 4 -24.61 -28.10 -35.50
N THR A 5 -23.84 -27.24 -36.15
CA THR A 5 -22.77 -26.45 -35.52
C THR A 5 -23.45 -25.44 -34.59
N HIS A 6 -23.52 -25.79 -33.31
CA HIS A 6 -23.98 -24.89 -32.26
C HIS A 6 -22.97 -23.74 -32.04
N GLU A 7 -23.51 -22.58 -31.66
CA GLU A 7 -22.86 -21.36 -31.12
C GLU A 7 -22.42 -20.29 -32.12
N ALA A 8 -23.37 -19.45 -32.54
CA ALA A 8 -23.14 -18.22 -33.31
C ALA A 8 -23.56 -16.93 -32.56
N ASP A 9 -23.80 -16.95 -31.25
CA ASP A 9 -24.46 -15.84 -30.53
C ASP A 9 -23.49 -14.86 -29.82
N GLY A 10 -22.25 -14.71 -30.30
CA GLY A 10 -21.31 -13.72 -29.73
C GLY A 10 -20.02 -13.55 -30.54
N VAL A 11 -19.12 -12.69 -30.05
CA VAL A 11 -17.82 -12.39 -30.67
C VAL A 11 -16.83 -13.51 -30.31
N ARG A 12 -16.17 -14.09 -31.31
CA ARG A 12 -15.17 -15.15 -31.13
C ARG A 12 -13.83 -14.53 -30.81
N ILE A 13 -13.33 -14.85 -29.63
CA ILE A 13 -12.11 -14.28 -29.07
C ILE A 13 -11.11 -15.42 -28.78
N ALA A 14 -9.85 -15.16 -29.09
CA ALA A 14 -8.73 -15.91 -28.54
C ALA A 14 -8.09 -15.07 -27.41
N VAL A 15 -7.81 -15.70 -26.29
CA VAL A 15 -7.10 -15.09 -25.16
C VAL A 15 -5.79 -15.83 -24.96
N GLU A 16 -4.71 -15.07 -24.93
CA GLU A 16 -3.33 -15.50 -24.70
C GLU A 16 -2.82 -14.92 -23.38
N GLY A 17 -2.03 -15.69 -22.63
CA GLY A 17 -1.33 -15.20 -21.44
C GLY A 17 -0.16 -14.26 -21.79
N CYS A 18 1.07 -14.64 -21.44
CA CYS A 18 2.27 -13.84 -21.72
C CYS A 18 2.84 -14.14 -23.12
N GLY A 19 3.05 -13.11 -23.95
CA GLY A 19 3.47 -13.27 -25.35
C GLY A 19 4.95 -13.61 -25.57
N HIS A 20 5.84 -13.03 -24.77
CA HIS A 20 7.30 -13.14 -24.83
C HIS A 20 7.91 -13.09 -26.24
N GLY A 21 7.37 -12.24 -27.12
CA GLY A 21 7.88 -12.06 -28.48
C GLY A 21 7.67 -13.25 -29.44
N THR A 22 6.82 -14.22 -29.12
CA THR A 22 6.60 -15.46 -29.90
C THR A 22 5.33 -15.41 -30.78
N LEU A 23 5.13 -14.29 -31.48
CA LEU A 23 3.88 -14.01 -32.21
C LEU A 23 3.56 -15.05 -33.29
N ASP A 24 4.56 -15.58 -33.99
CA ASP A 24 4.35 -16.58 -35.02
C ASP A 24 3.71 -17.86 -34.45
N ALA A 25 4.22 -18.31 -33.29
CA ALA A 25 3.73 -19.49 -32.61
C ALA A 25 2.31 -19.28 -32.05
N ILE A 26 2.04 -18.08 -31.50
CA ILE A 26 0.72 -17.71 -31.01
C ILE A 26 -0.29 -17.71 -32.16
N TYR A 27 0.01 -17.03 -33.27
CA TYR A 27 -0.90 -16.99 -34.43
C TYR A 27 -1.12 -18.37 -35.06
N ALA A 28 -0.08 -19.21 -35.15
CA ALA A 28 -0.22 -20.59 -35.61
C ALA A 28 -1.12 -21.41 -34.67
N SER A 29 -1.00 -21.21 -33.35
CA SER A 29 -1.81 -21.89 -32.33
C SER A 29 -3.27 -21.47 -32.37
N VAL A 30 -3.54 -20.17 -32.60
CA VAL A 30 -4.90 -19.66 -32.85
C VAL A 30 -5.49 -20.31 -34.08
N ALA A 31 -4.76 -20.33 -35.21
CA ALA A 31 -5.24 -20.93 -36.45
C ALA A 31 -5.56 -22.43 -36.29
N ALA A 32 -4.69 -23.18 -35.62
CA ALA A 32 -4.90 -24.60 -35.34
C ALA A 32 -6.12 -24.83 -34.41
N SER A 33 -6.25 -24.03 -33.35
CA SER A 33 -7.35 -24.13 -32.39
C SER A 33 -8.70 -23.72 -32.99
N SER A 34 -8.73 -22.68 -33.82
CA SER A 34 -9.91 -22.27 -34.59
C SER A 34 -10.35 -23.40 -35.51
N LYS A 35 -9.41 -23.98 -36.28
CA LYS A 35 -9.71 -25.11 -37.18
C LYS A 35 -10.27 -26.32 -36.41
N ALA A 36 -9.70 -26.64 -35.25
CA ALA A 36 -10.18 -27.74 -34.41
C ALA A 36 -11.62 -27.52 -33.88
N ARG A 37 -12.03 -26.26 -33.68
CA ARG A 37 -13.40 -25.87 -33.30
C ARG A 37 -14.36 -25.70 -34.47
N GLY A 38 -13.89 -25.91 -35.72
CA GLY A 38 -14.67 -25.61 -36.91
C GLY A 38 -14.87 -24.11 -37.17
N TRP A 39 -14.07 -23.25 -36.51
CA TRP A 39 -14.07 -21.81 -36.75
C TRP A 39 -13.15 -21.48 -37.92
N ASP A 40 -13.59 -20.57 -38.78
CA ASP A 40 -12.75 -19.99 -39.85
C ASP A 40 -11.71 -18.99 -39.29
N GLY A 41 -11.81 -18.57 -38.04
CA GLY A 41 -10.86 -17.71 -37.35
C GLY A 41 -11.45 -17.16 -36.05
N VAL A 42 -10.83 -16.11 -35.52
CA VAL A 42 -11.36 -15.30 -34.41
C VAL A 42 -11.48 -13.85 -34.88
N GLU A 43 -12.43 -13.11 -34.33
CA GLU A 43 -12.55 -11.66 -34.58
C GLU A 43 -11.49 -10.86 -33.81
N LEU A 44 -11.06 -11.36 -32.65
CA LEU A 44 -10.08 -10.70 -31.78
C LEU A 44 -9.14 -11.71 -31.12
N LEU A 45 -7.85 -11.37 -31.08
CA LEU A 45 -6.86 -11.95 -30.18
C LEU A 45 -6.52 -10.94 -29.08
N ILE A 46 -6.60 -11.36 -27.82
CA ILE A 46 -6.18 -10.59 -26.64
C ILE A 46 -4.90 -11.24 -26.10
N ILE A 47 -3.84 -10.46 -25.93
CA ILE A 47 -2.59 -10.89 -25.26
C ILE A 47 -2.49 -10.14 -23.92
N GLY A 48 -2.46 -10.88 -22.81
CA GLY A 48 -2.50 -10.33 -21.45
C GLY A 48 -1.24 -9.58 -21.01
N GLY A 49 -0.16 -9.65 -21.78
CA GLY A 49 1.01 -8.78 -21.69
C GLY A 49 2.33 -9.51 -21.90
N ASP A 50 3.44 -8.91 -21.47
CA ASP A 50 4.78 -9.33 -21.85
C ASP A 50 4.88 -9.55 -23.37
N PHE A 51 4.30 -8.63 -24.16
CA PHE A 51 4.17 -8.76 -25.60
C PHE A 51 5.53 -8.62 -26.30
N GLN A 52 6.39 -7.74 -25.78
CA GLN A 52 7.72 -7.41 -26.30
C GLN A 52 7.66 -6.75 -27.70
N ALA A 53 7.02 -5.57 -27.80
CA ALA A 53 6.91 -4.78 -29.03
C ALA A 53 8.25 -4.11 -29.47
N VAL A 54 9.34 -4.87 -29.51
CA VAL A 54 10.71 -4.41 -29.76
C VAL A 54 10.94 -4.18 -31.24
N ARG A 55 11.19 -2.94 -31.68
CA ARG A 55 11.37 -2.62 -33.11
C ARG A 55 12.76 -2.98 -33.62
N ASN A 56 13.76 -2.81 -32.75
CA ASN A 56 15.19 -3.02 -33.03
C ASN A 56 15.99 -3.24 -31.73
N ALA A 57 17.30 -3.44 -31.86
CA ALA A 57 18.19 -3.71 -30.73
C ALA A 57 18.30 -2.54 -29.73
N ALA A 58 18.05 -1.29 -30.15
CA ALA A 58 18.07 -0.15 -29.24
C ALA A 58 16.88 -0.21 -28.28
N ASP A 59 15.66 -0.52 -28.76
CA ASP A 59 14.51 -0.77 -27.87
C ASP A 59 14.78 -1.95 -26.91
N LEU A 60 15.47 -2.98 -27.39
CA LEU A 60 15.84 -4.15 -26.58
C LEU A 60 16.80 -3.77 -25.43
N SER A 61 17.62 -2.72 -25.62
CA SER A 61 18.59 -2.27 -24.61
C SER A 61 17.93 -1.73 -23.33
N VAL A 62 16.72 -1.17 -23.45
CA VAL A 62 15.93 -0.57 -22.37
C VAL A 62 14.79 -1.47 -21.88
N MET A 63 14.75 -2.73 -22.31
CA MET A 63 13.82 -3.72 -21.77
C MET A 63 14.31 -4.26 -20.43
N ALA A 64 13.38 -4.43 -19.47
CA ALA A 64 13.65 -4.94 -18.13
C ALA A 64 13.88 -6.46 -18.08
N VAL A 65 14.75 -6.97 -18.94
CA VAL A 65 15.18 -8.37 -19.01
C VAL A 65 16.70 -8.43 -18.82
N PRO A 66 17.24 -9.37 -18.03
CA PRO A 66 18.69 -9.55 -17.90
C PRO A 66 19.36 -9.70 -19.29
N PRO A 67 20.50 -9.04 -19.55
CA PRO A 67 21.09 -8.99 -20.90
C PRO A 67 21.26 -10.35 -21.60
N LYS A 68 21.59 -11.41 -20.85
CA LYS A 68 21.75 -12.78 -21.37
C LYS A 68 20.48 -13.44 -21.90
N TYR A 69 19.30 -12.92 -21.54
CA TYR A 69 18.00 -13.46 -21.95
C TYR A 69 17.25 -12.56 -22.93
N ARG A 70 17.86 -11.43 -23.32
CA ARG A 70 17.27 -10.51 -24.29
C ARG A 70 17.30 -11.14 -25.68
N GLN A 71 16.14 -11.17 -26.32
CA GLN A 71 15.96 -11.64 -27.69
C GLN A 71 15.00 -10.70 -28.40
N LEU A 72 15.23 -10.44 -29.69
CA LEU A 72 14.36 -9.58 -30.50
C LEU A 72 12.96 -10.18 -30.71
N GLY A 73 12.86 -11.51 -30.74
CA GLY A 73 11.61 -12.21 -31.03
C GLY A 73 11.11 -11.96 -32.46
N ASP A 74 9.81 -12.19 -32.66
CA ASP A 74 9.18 -12.16 -33.99
C ASP A 74 8.69 -10.77 -34.41
N PHE A 75 8.47 -9.87 -33.43
CA PHE A 75 7.80 -8.58 -33.64
C PHE A 75 8.47 -7.66 -34.69
N PRO A 76 9.82 -7.57 -34.83
CA PRO A 76 10.43 -6.74 -35.86
C PRO A 76 9.96 -7.03 -37.30
N ALA A 77 9.59 -8.27 -37.61
CA ALA A 77 9.06 -8.65 -38.92
C ALA A 77 7.64 -8.09 -39.15
N TYR A 78 6.83 -7.97 -38.09
CA TYR A 78 5.51 -7.34 -38.15
C TYR A 78 5.61 -5.82 -38.23
N TYR A 79 6.54 -5.22 -37.48
CA TYR A 79 6.80 -3.79 -37.48
C TYR A 79 7.28 -3.28 -38.84
N SER A 80 8.22 -4.00 -39.47
CA SER A 80 8.76 -3.67 -40.81
C SER A 80 7.78 -3.94 -41.95
N GLY A 81 6.70 -4.69 -41.68
CA GLY A 81 5.71 -5.09 -42.69
C GLY A 81 6.08 -6.33 -43.51
N GLU A 82 7.18 -7.02 -43.19
CA GLU A 82 7.52 -8.33 -43.77
C GLU A 82 6.41 -9.36 -43.47
N LYS A 83 5.84 -9.29 -42.27
CA LYS A 83 4.69 -10.09 -41.84
C LYS A 83 3.51 -9.20 -41.50
N LYS A 84 2.30 -9.78 -41.55
CA LYS A 84 1.05 -9.12 -41.16
C LYS A 84 0.31 -10.00 -40.18
N ALA A 85 -0.21 -9.41 -39.11
CA ALA A 85 -1.00 -10.13 -38.12
C ALA A 85 -2.30 -10.65 -38.75
N PRO A 86 -2.57 -11.97 -38.70
CA PRO A 86 -3.73 -12.58 -39.36
C PRO A 86 -5.06 -12.26 -38.67
N TYR A 87 -5.01 -11.86 -37.40
CA TYR A 87 -6.17 -11.51 -36.59
C TYR A 87 -5.96 -10.13 -35.97
N LEU A 88 -7.05 -9.38 -35.79
CA LEU A 88 -7.00 -8.15 -34.99
C LEU A 88 -6.49 -8.53 -33.60
N THR A 89 -5.39 -7.93 -33.19
CA THR A 89 -4.72 -8.25 -31.92
C THR A 89 -4.70 -7.02 -31.04
N ILE A 90 -5.19 -7.13 -29.81
CA ILE A 90 -4.99 -6.13 -28.76
C ILE A 90 -4.10 -6.71 -27.66
N PHE A 91 -3.31 -5.86 -27.01
CA PHE A 91 -2.51 -6.28 -25.86
C PHE A 91 -2.32 -5.15 -24.83
N LEU A 92 -2.00 -5.56 -23.60
CA LEU A 92 -1.55 -4.67 -22.52
C LEU A 92 -0.05 -4.82 -22.29
N ALA A 93 0.58 -3.81 -21.69
CA ALA A 93 1.96 -3.91 -21.26
C ALA A 93 2.08 -4.85 -20.04
N GLY A 94 3.03 -5.79 -20.09
CA GLY A 94 3.52 -6.50 -18.90
C GLY A 94 4.77 -5.85 -18.32
N ASN A 95 5.62 -6.64 -17.67
CA ASN A 95 6.90 -6.18 -17.13
C ASN A 95 8.09 -6.37 -18.09
N HIS A 96 7.94 -7.17 -19.15
CA HIS A 96 8.94 -7.35 -20.19
C HIS A 96 8.50 -6.69 -21.49
N GLU A 97 8.71 -5.39 -21.58
CA GLU A 97 8.26 -4.59 -22.72
C GLU A 97 9.34 -3.70 -23.30
N ALA A 98 9.13 -3.32 -24.57
CA ALA A 98 9.85 -2.23 -25.20
C ALA A 98 9.32 -0.89 -24.65
N SER A 99 9.72 -0.54 -23.43
CA SER A 99 9.19 0.62 -22.69
C SER A 99 9.26 1.91 -23.51
N SER A 100 10.36 2.14 -24.24
CA SER A 100 10.52 3.28 -25.15
C SER A 100 9.40 3.37 -26.21
N HIS A 101 9.16 2.28 -26.93
CA HIS A 101 8.16 2.23 -28.00
C HIS A 101 6.74 2.34 -27.45
N LEU A 102 6.43 1.65 -26.34
CA LEU A 102 5.11 1.72 -25.73
C LEU A 102 4.84 3.10 -25.11
N TRP A 103 5.88 3.82 -24.68
CA TRP A 103 5.72 5.18 -24.14
C TRP A 103 5.22 6.17 -25.17
N GLU A 104 5.68 6.04 -26.41
CA GLU A 104 5.19 6.84 -27.54
C GLU A 104 3.67 6.71 -27.74
N LEU A 105 3.06 5.65 -27.21
CA LEU A 105 1.66 5.25 -27.39
C LEU A 105 0.94 5.10 -26.04
N TYR A 106 1.20 6.01 -25.08
CA TYR A 106 0.57 6.00 -23.75
C TYR A 106 -0.96 5.91 -23.77
N TYR A 107 -1.62 6.61 -24.71
CA TYR A 107 -3.09 6.58 -24.90
C TYR A 107 -3.57 5.39 -25.77
N GLY A 108 -2.66 4.51 -26.16
CA GLY A 108 -2.89 3.40 -27.08
C GLY A 108 -2.64 3.78 -28.55
N GLY A 109 -2.38 2.76 -29.37
CA GLY A 109 -2.15 2.93 -30.81
C GLY A 109 -1.65 1.67 -31.50
N TRP A 110 -1.57 1.72 -32.82
CA TRP A 110 -1.07 0.61 -33.62
C TRP A 110 0.45 0.53 -33.49
N VAL A 111 0.95 -0.62 -33.01
CA VAL A 111 2.39 -0.92 -32.98
C VAL A 111 2.85 -1.61 -34.26
N ALA A 112 1.91 -2.22 -34.99
CA ALA A 112 2.08 -2.78 -36.32
C ALA A 112 0.69 -2.87 -36.98
N PRO A 113 0.58 -3.11 -38.30
CA PRO A 113 -0.72 -3.29 -38.93
C PRO A 113 -1.50 -4.44 -38.26
N ASN A 114 -2.71 -4.14 -37.79
CA ASN A 114 -3.62 -5.08 -37.13
C ASN A 114 -3.19 -5.52 -35.70
N ILE A 115 -2.20 -4.86 -35.10
CA ILE A 115 -1.77 -5.04 -33.71
C ILE A 115 -1.87 -3.71 -32.96
N TYR A 116 -2.75 -3.63 -31.97
CA TYR A 116 -3.06 -2.41 -31.21
C TYR A 116 -2.63 -2.55 -29.75
N TYR A 117 -1.76 -1.66 -29.28
CA TYR A 117 -1.45 -1.50 -27.87
C TYR A 117 -2.55 -0.68 -27.20
N MET A 118 -3.09 -1.17 -26.08
CA MET A 118 -4.15 -0.44 -25.39
C MET A 118 -3.67 0.85 -24.71
N GLY A 119 -2.38 1.00 -24.39
CA GLY A 119 -1.89 2.12 -23.57
C GLY A 119 -1.72 1.71 -22.11
N ALA A 120 -1.36 2.68 -21.25
CA ALA A 120 -1.18 2.44 -19.81
C ALA A 120 -2.50 2.00 -19.13
N ALA A 121 -3.60 2.67 -19.48
CA ALA A 121 -4.96 2.25 -19.23
C ALA A 121 -5.87 2.78 -20.35
N ASN A 122 -6.91 2.02 -20.72
CA ASN A 122 -7.81 2.43 -21.81
C ASN A 122 -9.15 1.67 -21.79
N VAL A 123 -10.15 2.24 -22.45
CA VAL A 123 -11.42 1.57 -22.77
C VAL A 123 -11.66 1.64 -24.27
N LEU A 124 -11.80 0.48 -24.90
CA LEU A 124 -12.04 0.34 -26.33
C LEU A 124 -13.40 -0.32 -26.58
N ARG A 125 -13.99 -0.04 -27.74
CA ARG A 125 -15.17 -0.74 -28.24
C ARG A 125 -14.81 -1.58 -29.46
N LEU A 126 -15.33 -2.81 -29.50
CA LEU A 126 -15.24 -3.72 -30.64
C LEU A 126 -16.63 -4.30 -30.92
N GLY A 127 -17.35 -3.68 -31.85
CA GLY A 127 -18.73 -4.08 -32.13
C GLY A 127 -19.62 -3.97 -30.88
N PRO A 128 -20.23 -5.08 -30.41
CA PRO A 128 -21.07 -5.05 -29.22
C PRO A 128 -20.28 -5.00 -27.90
N LEU A 129 -18.97 -5.23 -27.92
CA LEU A 129 -18.18 -5.37 -26.70
C LEU A 129 -17.47 -4.08 -26.30
N ARG A 130 -17.45 -3.82 -25.00
CA ARG A 130 -16.65 -2.79 -24.34
C ARG A 130 -15.57 -3.43 -23.47
N ILE A 131 -14.32 -3.03 -23.71
CA ILE A 131 -13.13 -3.68 -23.18
C ILE A 131 -12.31 -2.65 -22.41
N ALA A 132 -12.12 -2.87 -21.10
CA ALA A 132 -11.27 -2.05 -20.25
C ALA A 132 -9.93 -2.76 -19.98
N GLY A 133 -8.82 -2.02 -20.01
CA GLY A 133 -7.49 -2.54 -19.77
C GLY A 133 -6.68 -1.70 -18.79
N LEU A 134 -5.96 -2.37 -17.89
CA LEU A 134 -4.99 -1.79 -16.95
C LEU A 134 -3.63 -2.49 -17.13
N GLY A 135 -2.68 -1.79 -17.76
CA GLY A 135 -1.35 -2.32 -18.06
C GLY A 135 -0.41 -2.27 -16.85
N GLY A 136 0.60 -3.14 -16.85
CA GLY A 136 1.67 -3.16 -15.86
C GLY A 136 1.46 -4.09 -14.66
N ILE A 137 2.41 -4.02 -13.72
CA ILE A 137 2.46 -4.85 -12.50
C ILE A 137 2.37 -4.00 -11.23
N TRP A 138 1.92 -4.60 -10.12
CA TRP A 138 1.81 -3.86 -8.86
C TRP A 138 3.16 -3.69 -8.14
N LYS A 139 3.48 -2.44 -7.78
CA LYS A 139 4.51 -2.08 -6.79
C LYS A 139 4.03 -0.91 -5.93
N GLY A 140 3.75 -1.18 -4.66
CA GLY A 140 3.14 -0.21 -3.74
C GLY A 140 3.90 1.11 -3.60
N TYR A 141 5.24 1.05 -3.63
CA TYR A 141 6.09 2.25 -3.49
C TYR A 141 6.08 3.18 -4.72
N ASP A 142 5.69 2.69 -5.90
CA ASP A 142 5.55 3.52 -7.11
C ASP A 142 4.10 3.89 -7.41
N TYR A 143 3.12 3.25 -6.76
CA TYR A 143 1.71 3.44 -7.06
C TYR A 143 1.26 4.89 -7.00
N ARG A 144 1.68 5.65 -5.99
CA ARG A 144 1.32 7.07 -5.83
C ARG A 144 2.25 8.05 -6.53
N LYS A 145 3.28 7.59 -7.23
CA LYS A 145 4.17 8.47 -8.01
C LYS A 145 3.52 8.83 -9.34
N PRO A 146 3.83 9.98 -9.94
CA PRO A 146 3.47 10.21 -11.32
C PRO A 146 4.30 9.31 -12.24
N HIS A 147 3.89 9.28 -13.50
CA HIS A 147 4.70 8.79 -14.60
C HIS A 147 5.82 9.79 -14.87
N HIS A 148 7.02 9.53 -14.40
CA HIS A 148 8.16 10.45 -14.50
C HIS A 148 9.19 10.02 -15.56
N GLU A 149 9.04 8.81 -16.09
CA GLU A 149 9.99 8.16 -16.98
C GLU A 149 10.06 8.90 -18.33
N ARG A 150 11.28 9.28 -18.74
CA ARG A 150 11.52 9.84 -20.07
C ARG A 150 12.93 9.49 -20.56
N LEU A 151 13.08 9.23 -21.86
CA LEU A 151 14.39 8.91 -22.43
C LEU A 151 15.37 10.09 -22.32
N PRO A 152 16.67 9.81 -22.08
CA PRO A 152 17.27 8.50 -21.80
C PRO A 152 16.94 7.97 -20.38
N PHE A 153 16.60 6.69 -20.28
CA PHE A 153 16.17 6.03 -19.05
C PHE A 153 17.34 5.64 -18.15
N SER A 154 17.20 5.85 -16.85
CA SER A 154 18.04 5.21 -15.83
C SER A 154 17.66 3.73 -15.64
N GLN A 155 18.43 3.00 -14.83
CA GLN A 155 18.10 1.61 -14.47
C GLN A 155 16.84 1.47 -13.61
N ASP A 156 16.40 2.56 -12.97
CA ASP A 156 15.15 2.62 -12.22
C ASP A 156 13.97 2.91 -13.15
N ASP A 157 14.12 3.86 -14.08
CA ASP A 157 13.05 4.21 -15.05
C ASP A 157 12.65 3.00 -15.92
N ILE A 158 13.61 2.15 -16.29
CA ILE A 158 13.35 0.90 -17.02
C ILE A 158 12.36 0.00 -16.27
N LYS A 159 12.38 0.02 -14.93
CA LYS A 159 11.50 -0.79 -14.09
C LYS A 159 10.21 -0.07 -13.71
N SER A 160 10.31 1.20 -13.35
CA SER A 160 9.16 1.97 -12.85
C SER A 160 8.12 2.23 -13.94
N PHE A 161 8.52 2.25 -15.22
CA PHE A 161 7.64 2.42 -16.39
C PHE A 161 6.43 1.49 -16.38
N TYR A 162 6.63 0.20 -16.10
CA TYR A 162 5.57 -0.81 -16.17
C TYR A 162 4.90 -1.02 -14.81
N HIS A 163 5.23 -0.26 -13.77
CA HIS A 163 4.50 -0.34 -12.51
C HIS A 163 3.16 0.40 -12.63
N VAL A 164 2.08 -0.17 -12.09
CA VAL A 164 0.76 0.46 -12.10
C VAL A 164 0.76 1.76 -11.29
N ARG A 165 0.10 2.81 -11.80
CA ARG A 165 -0.06 4.11 -11.12
C ARG A 165 -1.49 4.35 -10.67
N GLU A 166 -1.63 5.03 -9.54
CA GLU A 166 -2.90 5.50 -9.00
C GLU A 166 -3.64 6.37 -10.02
N PHE A 167 -2.89 7.19 -10.76
CA PHE A 167 -3.43 8.04 -11.82
C PHE A 167 -4.24 7.26 -12.87
N ASP A 168 -3.72 6.11 -13.32
CA ASP A 168 -4.40 5.26 -14.31
C ASP A 168 -5.58 4.51 -13.73
N THR A 169 -5.42 3.99 -12.51
CA THR A 169 -6.48 3.33 -11.75
C THR A 169 -7.65 4.27 -11.51
N ARG A 170 -7.39 5.51 -11.09
CA ARG A 170 -8.42 6.51 -10.76
C ARG A 170 -9.34 6.80 -11.95
N LYS A 171 -8.78 6.91 -13.17
CA LYS A 171 -9.58 7.08 -14.40
C LYS A 171 -10.55 5.92 -14.63
N LEU A 172 -10.09 4.67 -14.43
CA LEU A 172 -10.94 3.49 -14.58
C LEU A 172 -12.01 3.40 -13.49
N LEU A 173 -11.70 3.83 -12.27
CA LEU A 173 -12.66 3.86 -11.16
C LEU A 173 -13.82 4.85 -11.37
N LEU A 174 -13.67 5.82 -12.28
CA LEU A 174 -14.67 6.83 -12.60
C LEU A 174 -15.63 6.43 -13.73
N LEU A 175 -15.46 5.25 -14.32
CA LEU A 175 -16.41 4.72 -15.29
C LEU A 175 -17.75 4.43 -14.61
N ARG A 176 -18.84 4.76 -15.31
CA ARG A 176 -20.22 4.53 -14.88
C ARG A 176 -20.97 3.60 -15.82
N GLU A 177 -20.58 3.50 -17.10
CA GLU A 177 -21.22 2.55 -18.03
C GLU A 177 -20.69 1.11 -17.83
N GLN A 178 -21.52 0.08 -18.08
CA GLN A 178 -21.14 -1.33 -17.96
C GLN A 178 -19.96 -1.70 -18.91
N VAL A 179 -19.05 -2.56 -18.42
CA VAL A 179 -17.94 -3.13 -19.19
C VAL A 179 -18.15 -4.64 -19.36
N ASP A 180 -17.78 -5.19 -20.52
CA ASP A 180 -17.94 -6.63 -20.82
C ASP A 180 -16.68 -7.42 -20.47
N ILE A 181 -15.50 -6.87 -20.81
CA ILE A 181 -14.20 -7.51 -20.63
C ILE A 181 -13.27 -6.56 -19.88
N GLY A 182 -12.74 -7.01 -18.73
CA GLY A 182 -11.60 -6.40 -18.05
C GLY A 182 -10.31 -7.17 -18.34
N ILE A 183 -9.18 -6.45 -18.43
CA ILE A 183 -7.88 -7.06 -18.68
C ILE A 183 -6.84 -6.40 -17.76
N SER A 184 -6.00 -7.20 -17.11
CA SER A 184 -4.81 -6.73 -16.39
C SER A 184 -3.68 -7.74 -16.54
N HIS A 185 -2.42 -7.31 -16.57
CA HIS A 185 -1.30 -8.27 -16.65
C HIS A 185 -1.22 -9.13 -15.37
N ASP A 186 -1.06 -8.47 -14.22
CA ASP A 186 -1.14 -9.11 -12.92
C ASP A 186 -2.58 -9.47 -12.54
N TRP A 187 -2.74 -10.49 -11.71
CA TRP A 187 -4.05 -10.92 -11.24
C TRP A 187 -4.62 -9.89 -10.26
N PRO A 188 -5.95 -9.63 -10.28
CA PRO A 188 -6.60 -8.93 -9.18
C PRO A 188 -6.33 -9.64 -7.86
N ARG A 189 -5.91 -8.89 -6.83
CA ARG A 189 -5.64 -9.47 -5.52
C ARG A 189 -6.86 -10.23 -4.97
N GLY A 190 -6.61 -11.40 -4.40
CA GLY A 190 -7.63 -12.22 -3.75
C GLY A 190 -8.51 -13.04 -4.70
N ILE A 191 -8.33 -12.93 -6.03
CA ILE A 191 -9.15 -13.67 -7.00
C ILE A 191 -8.96 -15.19 -6.90
N GLU A 192 -7.82 -15.62 -6.38
CA GLU A 192 -7.51 -17.02 -6.13
C GLU A 192 -8.42 -17.69 -5.11
N ASN A 193 -9.05 -16.90 -4.22
CA ASN A 193 -10.02 -17.37 -3.23
C ASN A 193 -11.40 -17.69 -3.86
N HIS A 194 -11.61 -17.29 -5.11
CA HIS A 194 -12.85 -17.50 -5.86
C HIS A 194 -12.74 -18.65 -6.90
N GLY A 195 -11.67 -19.45 -6.82
CA GLY A 195 -11.44 -20.61 -7.68
C GLY A 195 -10.94 -21.82 -6.89
N ASN A 196 -10.31 -22.78 -7.57
CA ASN A 196 -9.75 -23.95 -6.89
C ASN A 196 -8.35 -23.64 -6.33
N SER A 197 -8.29 -22.88 -5.23
CA SER A 197 -7.03 -22.46 -4.60
C SER A 197 -6.19 -23.66 -4.16
N ARG A 198 -6.81 -24.76 -3.73
CA ARG A 198 -6.08 -26.00 -3.36
C ARG A 198 -5.28 -26.57 -4.53
N ALA A 199 -5.85 -26.59 -5.73
CA ALA A 199 -5.13 -27.01 -6.94
C ALA A 199 -4.03 -26.01 -7.32
N LEU A 200 -4.26 -24.71 -7.11
CA LEU A 200 -3.27 -23.67 -7.31
C LEU A 200 -2.07 -23.86 -6.37
N TRP A 201 -2.29 -24.06 -5.07
CA TRP A 201 -1.23 -24.33 -4.08
C TRP A 201 -0.43 -25.59 -4.40
N LYS A 202 -1.07 -26.61 -4.98
CA LYS A 202 -0.35 -27.80 -5.43
C LYS A 202 0.58 -27.51 -6.61
N MET A 203 0.17 -26.60 -7.50
CA MET A 203 0.95 -26.20 -8.67
C MET A 203 2.04 -25.18 -8.31
N LYS A 204 1.74 -24.26 -7.40
CA LYS A 204 2.55 -23.11 -6.96
C LYS A 204 2.42 -22.99 -5.43
N PRO A 205 3.19 -23.77 -4.65
CA PRO A 205 3.07 -23.79 -3.18
C PRO A 205 3.31 -22.44 -2.52
N ASP A 206 4.25 -21.66 -3.05
CA ASP A 206 4.66 -20.35 -2.51
C ASP A 206 3.50 -19.34 -2.50
N PHE A 207 2.56 -19.45 -3.44
CA PHE A 207 1.41 -18.55 -3.52
C PHE A 207 0.45 -18.69 -2.33
N ARG A 208 0.49 -19.82 -1.61
CA ARG A 208 -0.40 -20.03 -0.44
C ARG A 208 -0.11 -18.99 0.64
N GLN A 209 1.18 -18.76 0.93
CA GLN A 209 1.56 -17.78 1.95
C GLN A 209 1.26 -16.36 1.46
N GLU A 210 1.60 -16.05 0.21
CA GLU A 210 1.30 -14.74 -0.39
C GLU A 210 -0.20 -14.42 -0.38
N SER A 211 -1.07 -15.42 -0.57
CA SER A 211 -2.52 -15.26 -0.49
C SER A 211 -3.01 -15.03 0.94
N ILE A 212 -2.49 -15.78 1.92
CA ILE A 212 -2.79 -15.59 3.35
C ILE A 212 -2.39 -14.19 3.81
N ASP A 213 -1.21 -13.73 3.38
CA ASP A 213 -0.67 -12.41 3.73
C ASP A 213 -1.35 -11.26 2.97
N GLY A 214 -2.26 -11.56 2.03
CA GLY A 214 -2.91 -10.56 1.17
C GLY A 214 -1.96 -9.86 0.19
N LYS A 215 -0.82 -10.49 -0.13
CA LYS A 215 0.23 -9.97 -1.02
C LYS A 215 0.15 -10.54 -2.45
N LEU A 216 -0.60 -11.63 -2.67
CA LEU A 216 -0.77 -12.23 -3.99
C LEU A 216 -1.67 -11.37 -4.90
N GLY A 217 -1.11 -10.88 -5.98
CA GLY A 217 -1.83 -10.10 -7.00
C GLY A 217 -1.75 -8.59 -6.80
N ASN A 218 -2.61 -7.89 -7.51
CA ASN A 218 -2.60 -6.45 -7.71
C ASN A 218 -3.85 -5.81 -7.06
N PRO A 219 -3.69 -5.05 -5.96
CA PRO A 219 -4.76 -4.29 -5.33
C PRO A 219 -5.48 -3.30 -6.25
N ALA A 220 -4.78 -2.62 -7.17
CA ALA A 220 -5.42 -1.70 -8.12
C ALA A 220 -6.33 -2.44 -9.11
N ALA A 221 -5.89 -3.59 -9.61
CA ALA A 221 -6.71 -4.45 -10.46
C ALA A 221 -7.92 -5.01 -9.69
N GLU A 222 -7.77 -5.32 -8.40
CA GLU A 222 -8.90 -5.67 -7.51
C GLU A 222 -9.93 -4.54 -7.43
N TYR A 223 -9.50 -3.30 -7.18
CA TYR A 223 -10.40 -2.14 -7.11
C TYR A 223 -11.17 -1.94 -8.42
N VAL A 224 -10.45 -1.98 -9.55
CA VAL A 224 -11.06 -1.82 -10.88
C VAL A 224 -12.04 -2.95 -11.19
N MET A 225 -11.68 -4.21 -10.90
CA MET A 225 -12.58 -5.35 -11.12
C MET A 225 -13.84 -5.23 -10.25
N ASN A 226 -13.71 -4.84 -8.98
CA ASN A 226 -14.85 -4.69 -8.07
C ASN A 226 -15.75 -3.50 -8.44
N ARG A 227 -15.19 -2.42 -9.01
CA ARG A 227 -15.94 -1.28 -9.55
C ARG A 227 -16.69 -1.65 -10.82
N LEU A 228 -15.98 -2.19 -11.82
CA LEU A 228 -16.49 -2.36 -13.18
C LEU A 228 -17.33 -3.63 -13.36
N ARG A 229 -17.12 -4.64 -12.50
CA ARG A 229 -17.77 -5.95 -12.52
C ARG A 229 -17.94 -6.50 -13.93
N PRO A 230 -16.88 -6.63 -14.75
CA PRO A 230 -17.04 -7.09 -16.12
C PRO A 230 -17.45 -8.57 -16.17
N ALA A 231 -18.14 -9.00 -17.23
CA ALA A 231 -18.53 -10.41 -17.36
C ALA A 231 -17.32 -11.35 -17.41
N TYR A 232 -16.22 -10.87 -17.99
CA TYR A 232 -14.95 -11.59 -18.08
C TYR A 232 -13.79 -10.73 -17.59
N TRP A 233 -12.86 -11.34 -16.87
CA TRP A 233 -11.57 -10.73 -16.52
C TRP A 233 -10.42 -11.64 -16.96
N PHE A 234 -9.51 -11.10 -17.78
CA PHE A 234 -8.36 -11.85 -18.29
C PHE A 234 -7.04 -11.34 -17.70
N SER A 235 -6.20 -12.26 -17.23
CA SER A 235 -4.87 -11.93 -16.72
C SER A 235 -3.76 -12.91 -17.15
N ALA A 236 -2.51 -12.54 -16.88
CA ALA A 236 -1.32 -13.30 -17.26
C ALA A 236 -0.32 -13.35 -16.08
N HIS A 237 0.96 -13.05 -16.35
CA HIS A 237 2.08 -12.90 -15.42
C HIS A 237 2.52 -14.15 -14.63
N LEU A 238 1.62 -14.78 -13.87
CA LEU A 238 1.94 -15.85 -12.92
C LEU A 238 2.24 -17.22 -13.59
N HIS A 239 2.22 -17.29 -14.93
CA HIS A 239 2.57 -18.45 -15.73
C HIS A 239 1.88 -19.74 -15.27
N CYS A 240 0.56 -19.66 -15.10
CA CYS A 240 -0.28 -20.82 -14.87
C CYS A 240 -1.71 -20.53 -15.35
N LYS A 241 -2.40 -21.58 -15.77
CA LYS A 241 -3.83 -21.49 -16.04
C LYS A 241 -4.61 -21.59 -14.75
N PHE A 242 -5.39 -20.57 -14.44
CA PHE A 242 -6.33 -20.56 -13.33
C PHE A 242 -7.65 -19.93 -13.75
N ALA A 243 -8.74 -20.46 -13.20
CA ALA A 243 -10.07 -19.96 -13.45
C ALA A 243 -10.80 -19.80 -12.12
N ALA A 244 -11.54 -18.70 -12.00
CA ALA A 244 -12.31 -18.35 -10.83
C ALA A 244 -13.60 -17.65 -11.25
N VAL A 245 -14.60 -17.69 -10.36
CA VAL A 245 -15.86 -16.98 -10.56
C VAL A 245 -16.10 -16.13 -9.32
N LYS A 246 -16.07 -14.81 -9.50
CA LYS A 246 -16.36 -13.86 -8.42
C LYS A 246 -17.79 -13.39 -8.56
N GLU A 247 -18.58 -13.67 -7.53
CA GLU A 247 -19.96 -13.20 -7.40
C GLU A 247 -19.99 -11.91 -6.58
N TYR A 248 -20.93 -11.02 -6.91
CA TYR A 248 -21.15 -9.73 -6.26
C TYR A 248 -22.60 -9.62 -5.82
N ASP A 249 -22.83 -8.92 -4.71
CA ASP A 249 -24.17 -8.57 -4.27
C ASP A 249 -24.86 -7.65 -5.30
N ALA A 250 -26.18 -7.81 -5.45
CA ALA A 250 -26.98 -6.99 -6.34
C ALA A 250 -26.83 -5.50 -5.98
N PRO A 251 -26.77 -4.58 -6.97
CA PRO A 251 -26.70 -3.15 -6.69
C PRO A 251 -27.90 -2.72 -5.85
N VAL A 252 -27.67 -2.10 -4.69
CA VAL A 252 -28.73 -1.56 -3.84
C VAL A 252 -29.32 -0.35 -4.54
N ALA A 253 -30.59 -0.41 -4.96
CA ALA A 253 -31.31 0.75 -5.45
C ALA A 253 -31.44 1.77 -4.31
N GLN A 254 -30.90 2.98 -4.49
CA GLN A 254 -31.14 4.07 -3.56
C GLN A 254 -32.51 4.68 -3.88
N ASP A 255 -33.44 4.62 -2.92
CA ASP A 255 -34.72 5.32 -3.00
C ASP A 255 -34.50 6.83 -3.06
N GLU A 256 -35.18 7.49 -4.01
CA GLU A 256 -35.21 8.95 -4.16
C GLU A 256 -35.72 9.65 -2.89
N PRO A 257 -35.18 10.81 -2.49
CA PRO A 257 -35.66 11.54 -1.33
C PRO A 257 -37.04 12.16 -1.59
N ILE A 258 -38.08 11.56 -0.98
CA ILE A 258 -39.44 12.10 -0.96
C ILE A 258 -39.45 13.39 -0.14
N ALA A 259 -39.92 14.46 -0.79
CA ALA A 259 -40.15 15.77 -0.19
C ALA A 259 -41.04 15.68 1.06
N SER A 260 -40.61 16.39 2.11
CA SER A 260 -41.29 16.55 3.38
C SER A 260 -42.69 17.19 3.24
N THR A 261 -43.74 16.47 3.65
CA THR A 261 -45.00 17.08 4.10
C THR A 261 -45.44 16.49 5.43
N SER A 262 -45.38 17.36 6.43
CA SER A 262 -46.00 17.41 7.76
C SER A 262 -47.09 16.37 8.14
N ASN A 263 -46.83 15.71 9.27
CA ASN A 263 -47.70 15.33 10.39
C ASN A 263 -49.11 14.73 10.15
N SER A 264 -49.23 13.50 10.63
CA SER A 264 -50.42 12.71 10.91
C SER A 264 -51.32 13.27 12.03
N LYS A 265 -52.61 12.97 11.94
CA LYS A 265 -53.47 12.74 13.11
C LYS A 265 -54.37 11.53 12.92
N ASP A 266 -54.50 10.83 14.04
CA ASP A 266 -55.59 9.99 14.50
C ASP A 266 -55.42 8.47 14.51
N ALA A 267 -55.83 7.96 15.68
CA ALA A 267 -55.57 6.66 16.28
C ALA A 267 -56.66 5.63 15.95
N GLU A 268 -56.34 4.35 16.16
CA GLU A 268 -56.92 3.48 17.22
C GLU A 268 -57.22 2.02 16.78
N ALA A 269 -56.76 1.09 17.63
CA ALA A 269 -57.35 -0.20 18.03
C ALA A 269 -57.28 -1.49 17.15
N SER A 270 -56.38 -2.40 17.59
CA SER A 270 -56.60 -3.77 18.10
C SER A 270 -57.40 -4.86 17.32
N LYS A 271 -56.77 -6.01 17.02
CA LYS A 271 -56.99 -7.37 17.62
C LYS A 271 -56.53 -8.54 16.72
N VAL A 272 -56.01 -9.57 17.41
CA VAL A 272 -55.40 -10.85 16.98
C VAL A 272 -56.43 -11.90 16.54
N ALA A 273 -56.07 -12.83 15.63
CA ALA A 273 -56.61 -14.20 15.56
C ALA A 273 -55.68 -15.23 14.86
N VAL A 274 -55.70 -16.45 15.43
CA VAL A 274 -54.93 -17.71 15.22
C VAL A 274 -55.30 -18.45 13.91
N PRO A 275 -54.57 -19.51 13.46
CA PRO A 275 -55.04 -20.91 13.69
C PRO A 275 -53.92 -22.01 13.77
N THR A 276 -53.91 -22.87 14.80
CA THR A 276 -54.33 -24.30 14.88
C THR A 276 -53.37 -25.38 14.33
N ALA A 277 -53.08 -26.36 15.20
CA ALA A 277 -52.24 -27.56 15.03
C ALA A 277 -52.96 -28.75 14.36
N ASN A 278 -52.21 -29.64 13.70
CA ASN A 278 -51.84 -31.05 14.06
C ASN A 278 -52.36 -31.98 12.93
N PRO A 279 -52.04 -33.29 12.80
CA PRO A 279 -51.09 -34.18 13.50
C PRO A 279 -50.27 -35.12 12.56
N ASP A 280 -49.21 -35.73 13.08
CA ASP A 280 -48.81 -37.14 12.86
C ASP A 280 -47.49 -37.43 13.62
N GLU A 281 -47.64 -37.47 14.94
CA GLU A 281 -47.47 -38.64 15.83
C GLU A 281 -46.27 -39.62 15.70
N ILE A 282 -45.78 -39.97 16.90
CA ILE A 282 -45.11 -41.18 17.42
C ILE A 282 -43.59 -41.29 17.18
N ASP A 283 -42.70 -40.98 18.14
CA ASP A 283 -42.54 -41.38 19.55
C ASP A 283 -41.80 -42.72 19.72
N LEU A 284 -41.03 -42.80 20.81
CA LEU A 284 -40.90 -43.90 21.75
C LEU A 284 -39.53 -43.84 22.46
N ASP A 285 -39.61 -43.33 23.69
CA ASP A 285 -39.36 -44.10 24.92
C ASP A 285 -37.92 -44.15 25.48
N MET A 286 -37.73 -43.49 26.62
CA MET A 286 -38.03 -44.03 27.97
C MET A 286 -36.97 -43.63 29.02
N ASP A 287 -37.33 -42.60 29.78
CA ASP A 287 -37.70 -42.64 31.20
C ASP A 287 -36.73 -42.98 32.35
N GLU A 288 -36.91 -42.11 33.36
CA GLU A 288 -37.01 -42.35 34.82
C GLU A 288 -35.71 -42.53 35.62
N SER A 289 -35.55 -42.03 36.86
CA SER A 289 -36.43 -41.37 37.86
C SER A 289 -35.51 -40.96 39.06
N GLU A 290 -35.67 -39.77 39.66
CA GLU A 290 -36.39 -39.43 40.92
C GLU A 290 -35.50 -39.20 42.18
N ASP A 291 -35.75 -38.03 42.80
CA ASP A 291 -35.92 -37.67 44.23
C ASP A 291 -34.77 -37.44 45.26
N GLU A 292 -34.70 -36.14 45.67
CA GLU A 292 -34.48 -35.41 46.96
C GLU A 292 -34.35 -36.19 48.31
N PRO A 293 -33.87 -35.62 49.49
CA PRO A 293 -33.98 -34.21 49.93
C PRO A 293 -32.87 -33.56 50.86
N SER A 294 -32.86 -32.21 50.86
CA SER A 294 -32.70 -31.23 51.97
C SER A 294 -31.42 -31.00 52.85
N THR A 295 -31.15 -29.69 53.04
CA THR A 295 -30.50 -28.93 54.15
C THR A 295 -28.97 -28.70 54.22
N GLY A 296 -28.57 -27.42 54.15
CA GLY A 296 -27.71 -26.78 55.18
C GLY A 296 -26.26 -26.31 54.84
N VAL A 297 -26.10 -24.98 54.77
CA VAL A 297 -24.99 -24.14 55.33
C VAL A 297 -23.57 -24.12 54.70
N ALA A 298 -23.23 -22.92 54.18
CA ALA A 298 -21.96 -22.15 54.18
C ALA A 298 -20.63 -22.61 53.55
N ALA A 299 -20.09 -21.67 52.74
CA ALA A 299 -18.70 -21.24 52.54
C ALA A 299 -17.69 -22.13 51.77
N GLY A 300 -17.10 -21.55 50.70
CA GLY A 300 -15.73 -21.84 50.26
C GLY A 300 -15.49 -22.12 48.77
N ALA A 301 -14.74 -21.23 48.12
CA ALA A 301 -13.69 -21.41 47.10
C ALA A 301 -13.92 -22.15 45.74
N MET A 302 -13.60 -21.39 44.67
CA MET A 302 -12.84 -21.67 43.43
C MET A 302 -13.06 -22.91 42.52
N GLU A 303 -13.02 -22.58 41.22
CA GLU A 303 -12.54 -23.31 40.02
C GLU A 303 -13.51 -24.01 39.03
N THR A 304 -13.45 -23.48 37.80
CA THR A 304 -13.41 -24.11 36.46
C THR A 304 -14.61 -24.87 35.84
N ALA A 305 -15.10 -24.25 34.75
CA ALA A 305 -15.38 -24.78 33.41
C ALA A 305 -16.70 -25.54 33.06
N ALA A 306 -17.60 -24.79 32.37
CA ALA A 306 -18.45 -25.08 31.18
C ALA A 306 -19.37 -26.34 31.14
N PRO A 307 -20.52 -26.39 30.41
CA PRO A 307 -20.80 -25.72 29.12
C PRO A 307 -22.28 -25.30 28.82
N SER A 308 -22.47 -24.81 27.58
CA SER A 308 -23.66 -24.85 26.69
C SER A 308 -24.86 -23.90 26.91
N ASN A 309 -24.91 -22.91 26.01
CA ASN A 309 -26.05 -22.28 25.31
C ASN A 309 -27.49 -22.62 25.74
N PRO A 310 -28.33 -21.58 25.74
CA PRO A 310 -29.37 -21.52 24.70
C PRO A 310 -29.41 -20.14 24.02
N GLU A 311 -29.12 -20.12 22.72
CA GLU A 311 -29.73 -19.14 21.83
C GLU A 311 -31.18 -19.55 21.56
N PHE A 312 -32.10 -18.58 21.57
CA PHE A 312 -33.14 -18.32 20.56
C PHE A 312 -34.27 -17.51 21.21
N VAL A 313 -34.21 -16.18 21.05
CA VAL A 313 -35.32 -15.28 21.33
C VAL A 313 -36.16 -15.18 20.05
N SER A 314 -37.45 -15.52 20.13
CA SER A 314 -38.36 -15.56 18.97
C SER A 314 -38.60 -14.18 18.34
N ASP A 315 -38.86 -14.15 17.03
CA ASP A 315 -39.03 -12.93 16.23
C ASP A 315 -40.19 -12.02 16.72
N ASP A 316 -41.18 -12.59 17.41
CA ASP A 316 -42.28 -11.85 18.03
C ASP A 316 -41.83 -10.90 19.15
N ILE A 317 -40.67 -11.16 19.79
CA ILE A 317 -40.10 -10.28 20.83
C ILE A 317 -39.24 -9.17 20.21
N ARG A 318 -38.64 -9.39 19.03
CA ARG A 318 -37.90 -8.33 18.30
C ARG A 318 -38.83 -7.27 17.70
N ALA A 319 -40.05 -7.65 17.33
CA ALA A 319 -41.04 -6.74 16.75
C ALA A 319 -41.67 -5.75 17.77
N GLN A 320 -41.37 -5.87 19.06
CA GLN A 320 -41.95 -5.04 20.13
C GLN A 320 -41.00 -3.97 20.71
N LEU A 321 -39.78 -3.82 20.17
CA LEU A 321 -38.85 -2.77 20.60
C LEU A 321 -39.19 -1.42 19.94
N PRO A 322 -39.16 -0.29 20.68
CA PRO A 322 -39.45 1.03 20.12
C PRO A 322 -38.39 1.44 19.08
N ALA A 323 -38.79 2.25 18.09
CA ALA A 323 -37.96 2.68 16.95
C ALA A 323 -36.63 3.37 17.33
N SER A 324 -36.44 3.72 18.61
CA SER A 324 -35.21 4.24 19.19
C SER A 324 -34.11 3.20 19.48
N PHE A 325 -34.39 1.90 19.34
CA PHE A 325 -33.40 0.81 19.41
C PHE A 325 -32.95 0.30 18.03
N ALA A 326 -33.42 0.89 16.93
CA ALA A 326 -32.84 0.65 15.63
C ALA A 326 -31.43 1.27 15.60
N LYS A 327 -30.41 0.41 15.45
CA LYS A 327 -29.01 0.80 15.20
C LYS A 327 -28.99 1.96 14.20
N SER A 328 -28.33 3.07 14.56
CA SER A 328 -27.87 4.00 13.52
C SER A 328 -26.96 3.20 12.59
N THR A 329 -27.27 3.20 11.31
CA THR A 329 -26.48 2.55 10.28
C THR A 329 -25.18 3.32 10.14
N GLU A 330 -24.12 2.85 10.81
CA GLU A 330 -22.74 3.18 10.46
C GLU A 330 -22.57 3.00 8.95
N GLN A 331 -22.22 4.07 8.24
CA GLN A 331 -21.86 3.94 6.84
C GLN A 331 -20.50 3.23 6.77
N PRO A 332 -20.42 2.05 6.13
CA PRO A 332 -19.17 1.29 6.03
C PRO A 332 -18.11 2.11 5.30
N LYS A 333 -16.85 2.07 5.74
CA LYS A 333 -15.71 2.59 4.97
C LYS A 333 -15.67 1.89 3.61
N LEU A 334 -16.06 2.62 2.55
CA LEU A 334 -16.20 2.09 1.21
C LEU A 334 -14.81 1.88 0.57
N SER A 335 -14.60 0.75 -0.09
CA SER A 335 -13.39 0.50 -0.87
C SER A 335 -13.30 1.46 -2.09
N PRO A 336 -12.10 1.76 -2.63
CA PRO A 336 -11.98 2.68 -3.77
C PRO A 336 -12.89 2.31 -4.94
N GLY A 337 -13.63 3.30 -5.45
CA GLY A 337 -14.64 3.11 -6.50
C GLY A 337 -15.99 2.57 -6.00
N GLN A 338 -16.23 2.46 -4.69
CA GLN A 338 -17.54 2.12 -4.15
C GLN A 338 -18.30 3.39 -3.68
N PRO A 339 -19.65 3.42 -3.80
CA PRO A 339 -20.51 2.35 -4.29
C PRO A 339 -20.42 2.15 -5.81
N VAL A 340 -20.80 0.97 -6.30
CA VAL A 340 -20.89 0.72 -7.74
C VAL A 340 -22.08 1.47 -8.35
N PRO A 341 -21.91 2.17 -9.49
CA PRO A 341 -22.97 2.86 -10.20
C PRO A 341 -24.14 1.93 -10.51
N PRO A 342 -25.41 2.38 -10.36
CA PRO A 342 -26.59 1.57 -10.68
C PRO A 342 -26.63 1.06 -12.13
N THR A 343 -25.92 1.73 -13.04
CA THR A 343 -25.76 1.38 -14.45
C THR A 343 -24.84 0.17 -14.69
N ILE A 344 -24.07 -0.24 -13.68
CA ILE A 344 -23.26 -1.46 -13.70
C ILE A 344 -24.08 -2.57 -13.03
N THR A 345 -24.71 -3.40 -13.86
CA THR A 345 -25.72 -4.38 -13.45
C THR A 345 -25.17 -5.79 -13.32
N ASN A 346 -24.00 -6.08 -13.90
CA ASN A 346 -23.43 -7.42 -13.83
C ASN A 346 -23.01 -7.79 -12.40
N THR A 347 -23.40 -8.99 -11.97
CA THR A 347 -23.13 -9.52 -10.63
C THR A 347 -22.11 -10.64 -10.63
N THR A 348 -21.60 -11.06 -11.79
CA THR A 348 -20.71 -12.23 -11.88
C THR A 348 -19.55 -11.96 -12.82
N THR A 349 -18.31 -12.03 -12.32
CA THR A 349 -17.10 -11.92 -13.13
C THR A 349 -16.42 -13.29 -13.27
N ARG A 350 -16.26 -13.74 -14.52
CA ARG A 350 -15.51 -14.96 -14.85
C ARG A 350 -14.05 -14.62 -15.09
N PHE A 351 -13.19 -14.99 -14.15
CA PHE A 351 -11.76 -14.78 -14.24
C PHE A 351 -11.07 -15.94 -14.96
N LEU A 352 -10.14 -15.61 -15.85
CA LEU A 352 -9.24 -16.58 -16.48
C LEU A 352 -7.84 -15.99 -16.60
N SER A 353 -6.86 -16.73 -16.10
CA SER A 353 -5.46 -16.51 -16.39
C SER A 353 -4.86 -17.65 -17.20
N LEU A 354 -3.82 -17.34 -17.98
CA LEU A 354 -3.16 -18.28 -18.88
C LEU A 354 -1.64 -18.20 -18.76
N ASP A 355 -0.99 -19.28 -19.19
CA ASP A 355 0.47 -19.41 -19.20
C ASP A 355 1.10 -18.68 -20.41
N LYS A 356 2.43 -18.75 -20.54
CA LYS A 356 3.14 -18.30 -21.74
C LYS A 356 3.21 -19.36 -22.83
N CYS A 357 3.33 -18.92 -24.09
CA CYS A 357 3.43 -19.78 -25.27
C CYS A 357 4.68 -20.68 -25.25
N LEU A 358 4.56 -21.85 -24.64
CA LEU A 358 5.59 -22.89 -24.59
C LEU A 358 4.98 -24.28 -24.77
N PRO A 359 5.75 -25.26 -25.29
CA PRO A 359 5.26 -26.63 -25.49
C PRO A 359 4.65 -27.24 -24.21
N GLY A 360 3.45 -27.82 -24.36
CA GLY A 360 2.73 -28.50 -23.28
C GLY A 360 2.07 -27.59 -22.24
N ARG A 361 2.17 -26.26 -22.39
CA ARG A 361 1.54 -25.29 -21.47
C ARG A 361 0.15 -24.88 -21.93
N LYS A 362 -0.66 -24.37 -21.00
CA LYS A 362 -2.03 -23.91 -21.25
C LYS A 362 -2.04 -22.38 -21.39
N PHE A 363 -1.58 -21.91 -22.54
CA PHE A 363 -1.33 -20.48 -22.80
C PHE A 363 -2.43 -19.79 -23.61
N LEU A 364 -3.24 -20.57 -24.34
CA LEU A 364 -4.28 -20.09 -25.24
C LEU A 364 -5.66 -20.64 -24.88
N GLN A 365 -6.69 -19.80 -24.92
CA GLN A 365 -8.09 -20.22 -24.80
C GLN A 365 -8.97 -19.48 -25.81
N LEU A 366 -9.77 -20.24 -26.56
CA LEU A 366 -10.80 -19.71 -27.44
C LEU A 366 -12.16 -19.70 -26.71
N CYS A 367 -12.87 -18.58 -26.79
CA CYS A 367 -14.21 -18.41 -26.24
C CYS A 367 -15.08 -17.51 -27.12
N THR A 368 -16.38 -17.62 -26.95
CA THR A 368 -17.36 -16.70 -27.53
C THR A 368 -17.85 -15.79 -26.41
N VAL A 369 -17.82 -14.47 -26.63
CA VAL A 369 -18.24 -13.46 -25.65
C VAL A 369 -19.43 -12.69 -26.19
N SER A 370 -20.50 -12.65 -25.39
CA SER A 370 -21.69 -11.85 -25.64
C SER A 370 -21.68 -10.62 -24.72
N PRO A 371 -22.23 -9.48 -25.17
CA PRO A 371 -22.32 -8.29 -24.33
C PRO A 371 -23.24 -8.53 -23.14
N VAL A 372 -22.94 -7.89 -22.01
CA VAL A 372 -23.82 -7.88 -20.82
C VAL A 372 -25.14 -7.18 -21.15
N ASP A 373 -25.06 -6.05 -21.86
CA ASP A 373 -26.21 -5.35 -22.37
C ASP A 373 -26.73 -6.05 -23.64
N SER A 374 -27.84 -6.76 -23.49
CA SER A 374 -28.47 -7.53 -24.57
C SER A 374 -28.93 -6.65 -25.75
N THR A 375 -29.15 -5.35 -25.55
CA THR A 375 -29.51 -4.42 -26.64
C THR A 375 -28.39 -4.22 -27.65
N GLN A 376 -27.12 -4.39 -27.23
CA GLN A 376 -25.97 -4.34 -28.13
C GLN A 376 -26.00 -5.47 -29.17
N THR A 377 -26.57 -6.62 -28.80
CA THR A 377 -26.72 -7.76 -29.72
C THR A 377 -27.71 -7.45 -30.84
N VAL A 378 -28.72 -6.61 -30.58
CA VAL A 378 -29.69 -6.14 -31.58
C VAL A 378 -29.04 -5.14 -32.54
N THR A 379 -28.23 -4.22 -32.02
CA THR A 379 -27.48 -3.23 -32.82
C THR A 379 -26.40 -3.89 -33.69
N TYR A 380 -25.82 -5.00 -33.19
CA TYR A 380 -24.77 -5.76 -33.88
C TYR A 380 -25.19 -7.24 -34.07
N PRO A 381 -26.18 -7.56 -34.93
CA PRO A 381 -26.79 -8.89 -35.07
C PRO A 381 -25.81 -9.95 -35.59
N PRO A 382 -25.65 -11.14 -35.02
CA PRO A 382 -24.59 -12.10 -35.38
C PRO A 382 -24.39 -12.35 -36.89
N SER A 383 -23.14 -12.46 -37.35
CA SER A 383 -22.79 -12.64 -38.76
C SER A 383 -21.51 -13.46 -38.92
N ASN A 384 -21.46 -14.30 -39.95
CA ASN A 384 -20.34 -15.21 -40.25
C ASN A 384 -19.16 -14.52 -40.98
N SER A 385 -19.11 -13.18 -41.03
CA SER A 385 -18.05 -12.44 -41.74
C SER A 385 -16.82 -12.20 -40.86
N ARG A 386 -15.64 -12.55 -41.39
CA ARG A 386 -14.34 -12.61 -40.68
C ARG A 386 -13.71 -11.26 -40.29
N GLN A 387 -14.28 -10.13 -40.75
CA GLN A 387 -13.80 -8.77 -40.44
C GLN A 387 -14.97 -7.81 -40.17
N ARG A 388 -15.88 -8.26 -39.33
CA ARG A 388 -17.10 -7.51 -39.04
C ARG A 388 -16.87 -6.25 -38.21
N TYR A 389 -15.93 -6.31 -37.27
CA TYR A 389 -15.76 -5.27 -36.26
C TYR A 389 -14.40 -4.61 -36.37
N HIS A 390 -14.38 -3.31 -36.11
CA HIS A 390 -13.17 -2.50 -35.98
C HIS A 390 -13.16 -1.81 -34.62
N LEU A 391 -11.96 -1.43 -34.17
CA LEU A 391 -11.81 -0.73 -32.90
C LEU A 391 -12.37 0.69 -33.01
N ARG A 392 -13.09 1.09 -31.97
CA ARG A 392 -13.61 2.46 -31.78
C ARG A 392 -13.19 2.97 -30.42
N TYR A 393 -12.96 4.28 -30.32
CA TYR A 393 -12.78 4.96 -29.05
C TYR A 393 -14.05 4.90 -28.22
N ASP A 394 -13.89 4.81 -26.90
CA ASP A 394 -15.01 4.88 -25.97
C ASP A 394 -15.28 6.34 -25.56
N PRO A 395 -16.49 6.88 -25.78
CA PRO A 395 -16.79 8.29 -25.52
C PRO A 395 -16.72 8.68 -24.03
N GLU A 396 -16.99 7.75 -23.10
CA GLU A 396 -16.84 8.02 -21.65
C GLU A 396 -15.36 8.15 -21.31
N TRP A 397 -14.55 7.23 -21.81
CA TRP A 397 -13.11 7.26 -21.61
C TRP A 397 -12.44 8.49 -22.22
N LEU A 398 -12.90 8.96 -23.38
CA LEU A 398 -12.42 10.21 -23.97
C LEU A 398 -12.72 11.42 -23.06
N ALA A 399 -13.92 11.48 -22.48
CA ALA A 399 -14.30 12.54 -21.55
C ALA A 399 -13.45 12.51 -20.26
N ILE A 400 -13.26 11.32 -19.67
CA ILE A 400 -12.39 11.13 -18.50
C ILE A 400 -10.94 11.53 -18.85
N THR A 401 -10.43 11.12 -20.01
CA THR A 401 -9.09 11.47 -20.47
C THR A 401 -8.91 12.99 -20.57
N ARG A 402 -9.91 13.72 -21.06
CA ARG A 402 -9.90 15.20 -21.12
C ARG A 402 -9.83 15.83 -19.72
N VAL A 403 -10.64 15.36 -18.78
CA VAL A 403 -10.62 15.86 -17.38
C VAL A 403 -9.25 15.67 -16.75
N PHE A 404 -8.59 14.54 -17.03
CA PHE A 404 -7.32 14.16 -16.42
C PHE A 404 -6.09 14.71 -17.14
N ALA A 405 -6.21 15.19 -18.38
CA ALA A 405 -5.08 15.68 -19.16
C ALA A 405 -4.29 16.81 -18.48
N GLN A 406 -4.97 17.67 -17.72
CA GLN A 406 -4.35 18.78 -16.98
C GLN A 406 -3.51 18.32 -15.77
N TYR A 407 -3.69 17.08 -15.31
CA TYR A 407 -3.03 16.51 -14.13
C TYR A 407 -1.90 15.56 -14.50
N LEU A 408 -1.71 15.29 -15.80
CA LEU A 408 -0.69 14.38 -16.28
C LEU A 408 0.65 15.13 -16.40
N THR A 409 1.67 14.59 -15.74
CA THR A 409 3.04 15.09 -15.81
C THR A 409 3.93 13.97 -16.34
N ILE A 410 4.91 14.31 -17.20
CA ILE A 410 5.96 13.37 -17.65
C ILE A 410 7.34 14.02 -17.59
N GLY A 411 8.37 13.23 -17.31
CA GLY A 411 9.77 13.69 -17.31
C GLY A 411 10.16 14.55 -16.11
N ASP A 412 9.33 14.59 -15.06
CA ASP A 412 9.61 15.29 -13.80
C ASP A 412 9.53 14.30 -12.63
N ARG A 413 10.66 14.05 -11.98
CA ARG A 413 10.79 13.12 -10.84
C ARG A 413 10.33 13.73 -9.52
N GLU A 414 10.32 15.05 -9.42
CA GLU A 414 9.89 15.78 -8.22
C GLU A 414 8.39 16.05 -8.23
N ALA A 415 7.72 15.81 -9.36
CA ALA A 415 6.29 15.94 -9.49
C ALA A 415 5.56 15.03 -8.49
N GLN A 416 4.50 15.56 -7.90
CA GLN A 416 3.62 14.82 -7.00
C GLN A 416 2.30 14.52 -7.70
N THR A 417 1.77 13.31 -7.51
CA THR A 417 0.44 12.97 -8.01
C THR A 417 -0.61 13.84 -7.32
N PRO A 418 -1.48 14.54 -8.06
CA PRO A 418 -2.52 15.35 -7.46
C PRO A 418 -3.46 14.52 -6.57
N PRO A 419 -3.94 15.09 -5.44
CA PRO A 419 -4.86 14.41 -4.56
C PRO A 419 -6.13 13.99 -5.31
N ASP A 420 -6.73 12.88 -4.87
CA ASP A 420 -8.02 12.42 -5.40
C ASP A 420 -9.12 13.39 -4.97
N LEU A 421 -9.76 14.05 -5.94
CA LEU A 421 -10.86 15.00 -5.68
C LEU A 421 -12.18 14.29 -5.37
N GLY A 422 -12.25 12.97 -5.58
CA GLY A 422 -13.43 12.15 -5.37
C GLY A 422 -14.44 12.21 -6.51
N GLU A 423 -15.28 11.17 -6.60
CA GLU A 423 -16.28 10.99 -7.67
C GLU A 423 -17.28 12.16 -7.75
N ASN A 424 -17.65 12.77 -6.62
CA ASN A 424 -18.56 13.91 -6.57
C ASN A 424 -18.02 15.16 -7.28
N VAL A 425 -16.69 15.33 -7.29
CA VAL A 425 -16.03 16.46 -7.98
C VAL A 425 -15.76 16.11 -9.43
N TYR A 426 -15.33 14.88 -9.72
CA TYR A 426 -15.03 14.47 -11.09
C TYR A 426 -16.29 14.28 -11.95
N SER A 427 -17.40 13.80 -11.40
CA SER A 427 -18.60 13.48 -12.19
C SER A 427 -19.15 14.68 -12.98
N PRO A 428 -19.36 15.87 -12.37
CA PRO A 428 -19.80 17.04 -13.14
C PRO A 428 -18.78 17.50 -14.20
N MET A 429 -17.48 17.34 -13.94
CA MET A 429 -16.43 17.66 -14.91
C MET A 429 -16.49 16.69 -16.09
N ILE A 430 -16.64 15.39 -15.84
CA ILE A 430 -16.77 14.35 -16.86
C ILE A 430 -18.03 14.58 -17.68
N ASP A 431 -19.16 14.94 -17.06
CA ASP A 431 -20.41 15.22 -17.77
C ASP A 431 -20.24 16.40 -18.73
N ARG A 432 -19.55 17.46 -18.32
CA ARG A 432 -19.22 18.60 -19.19
C ARG A 432 -18.34 18.18 -20.37
N GLU A 433 -17.27 17.42 -20.10
CA GLU A 433 -16.39 16.94 -21.17
C GLU A 433 -17.09 15.90 -22.07
N ARG A 434 -18.08 15.16 -21.55
CA ARG A 434 -18.89 14.21 -22.32
C ARG A 434 -19.77 14.93 -23.34
N ILE A 435 -20.37 16.06 -22.99
CA ILE A 435 -21.09 16.93 -23.95
C ILE A 435 -20.13 17.38 -25.05
N TRP A 436 -18.92 17.83 -24.67
CA TRP A 436 -17.93 18.23 -25.66
C TRP A 436 -17.53 17.08 -26.61
N VAL A 437 -17.32 15.87 -26.08
CA VAL A 437 -17.01 14.67 -26.87
C VAL A 437 -18.17 14.32 -27.79
N GLU A 438 -19.40 14.42 -27.33
CA GLU A 438 -20.60 14.17 -28.14
C GLU A 438 -20.64 15.10 -29.37
N ASP A 439 -20.51 16.41 -29.15
CA ASP A 439 -20.61 17.43 -30.21
C ASP A 439 -19.41 17.41 -31.17
N ASN A 440 -18.21 17.10 -30.67
CA ASN A 440 -16.97 17.23 -31.45
C ASN A 440 -16.45 15.93 -32.05
N ILE A 441 -16.85 14.78 -31.51
CA ILE A 441 -16.34 13.47 -31.93
C ILE A 441 -17.49 12.56 -32.35
N VAL A 442 -18.49 12.36 -31.49
CA VAL A 442 -19.56 11.37 -31.74
C VAL A 442 -20.45 11.79 -32.91
N GLN A 443 -21.06 12.97 -32.85
CA GLN A 443 -21.93 13.51 -33.90
C GLN A 443 -21.20 13.70 -35.23
N LYS A 444 -19.88 13.94 -35.18
CA LYS A 444 -19.02 14.06 -36.37
C LYS A 444 -18.55 12.71 -36.92
N GLY A 445 -18.95 11.59 -36.31
CA GLY A 445 -18.61 10.24 -36.75
C GLY A 445 -17.12 9.87 -36.59
N ARG A 446 -16.41 10.49 -35.65
CA ARG A 446 -14.95 10.37 -35.49
C ARG A 446 -14.51 9.38 -34.41
N LEU A 447 -15.39 8.45 -34.00
CA LEU A 447 -15.08 7.43 -32.99
C LEU A 447 -14.27 6.25 -33.54
N ASP A 448 -14.20 6.06 -34.85
CA ASP A 448 -13.44 4.97 -35.43
C ASP A 448 -11.94 5.20 -35.25
N ILE A 449 -11.22 4.20 -34.72
CA ILE A 449 -9.77 4.29 -34.58
C ILE A 449 -9.15 4.19 -35.99
N PRO A 450 -8.43 5.22 -36.46
CA PRO A 450 -7.84 5.22 -37.79
C PRO A 450 -6.80 4.10 -37.92
N LYS A 451 -6.77 3.40 -39.06
CA LYS A 451 -5.72 2.41 -39.38
C LYS A 451 -4.46 3.11 -39.92
N ASN A 452 -3.84 3.95 -39.11
CA ASN A 452 -2.78 4.90 -39.49
C ASN A 452 -1.38 4.52 -38.95
N PHE A 453 -1.10 3.22 -38.83
CA PHE A 453 0.24 2.76 -38.44
C PHE A 453 1.32 3.34 -39.35
N THR A 454 2.39 3.86 -38.74
CA THR A 454 3.60 4.35 -39.42
C THR A 454 4.83 3.89 -38.68
N ILE A 455 5.92 3.67 -39.43
CA ILE A 455 7.23 3.35 -38.86
C ILE A 455 7.83 4.63 -38.29
N THR A 456 7.97 4.70 -36.97
CA THR A 456 8.57 5.83 -36.24
C THR A 456 10.07 5.68 -36.00
N ALA A 457 10.57 4.46 -35.84
CA ALA A 457 11.99 4.16 -35.60
C ALA A 457 12.56 3.23 -36.67
N PRO A 458 13.89 3.20 -36.89
CA PRO A 458 14.51 2.31 -37.87
C PRO A 458 14.15 0.84 -37.60
N PRO A 459 13.61 0.09 -38.58
CA PRO A 459 13.32 -1.32 -38.40
C PRO A 459 14.62 -2.13 -38.34
N HIS A 460 14.63 -3.22 -37.56
CA HIS A 460 15.73 -4.17 -37.59
C HIS A 460 15.88 -4.82 -38.97
N ARG A 461 17.11 -4.88 -39.49
CA ARG A 461 17.44 -5.56 -40.74
C ARG A 461 18.34 -6.76 -40.46
N ARG A 462 18.20 -7.80 -41.27
CA ARG A 462 19.07 -8.98 -41.20
C ARG A 462 20.54 -8.56 -41.32
N GLY A 463 21.33 -8.85 -40.29
CA GLY A 463 22.74 -8.46 -40.19
C GLY A 463 23.00 -7.28 -39.26
N ASP A 464 21.97 -6.55 -38.83
CA ASP A 464 22.10 -5.58 -37.74
C ASP A 464 22.42 -6.34 -36.43
N PRO A 465 23.22 -5.75 -35.51
CA PRO A 465 23.53 -6.38 -34.24
C PRO A 465 22.27 -6.51 -33.38
N GLU A 466 22.12 -7.65 -32.70
CA GLU A 466 21.02 -7.88 -31.75
C GLU A 466 21.27 -7.24 -30.38
N ASN A 467 22.49 -6.76 -30.12
CA ASN A 467 22.87 -6.10 -28.88
C ASN A 467 23.67 -4.83 -29.19
N VAL A 468 23.28 -3.73 -28.55
CA VAL A 468 23.89 -2.41 -28.74
C VAL A 468 24.08 -1.73 -27.38
N ASN A 469 25.12 -0.91 -27.27
CA ASN A 469 25.48 -0.20 -26.03
C ASN A 469 24.84 1.19 -25.92
N HIS A 470 23.80 1.48 -26.70
CA HIS A 470 23.10 2.76 -26.69
C HIS A 470 21.58 2.55 -26.55
N GLN A 471 20.93 3.52 -25.91
CA GLN A 471 19.48 3.58 -25.77
C GLN A 471 18.80 4.07 -27.06
N PRO A 472 17.50 3.80 -27.25
CA PRO A 472 16.77 4.28 -28.40
C PRO A 472 16.62 5.81 -28.37
N ASP A 473 16.47 6.40 -29.54
CA ASP A 473 16.03 7.79 -29.66
C ASP A 473 14.55 7.91 -29.28
N GLU A 474 14.16 9.10 -28.82
CA GLU A 474 12.76 9.43 -28.62
C GLU A 474 12.13 9.90 -29.94
N TYR A 475 10.93 9.38 -30.23
CA TYR A 475 10.19 9.67 -31.45
C TYR A 475 8.83 10.30 -31.12
N THR A 476 8.45 11.34 -31.87
CA THR A 476 7.05 11.80 -31.86
C THR A 476 6.25 10.83 -32.72
N ASN A 477 5.25 10.19 -32.11
CA ASN A 477 4.39 9.27 -32.82
C ASN A 477 3.21 10.03 -33.45
N PRO A 478 3.02 9.97 -34.78
CA PRO A 478 1.92 10.65 -35.45
C PRO A 478 0.54 10.22 -34.98
N GLN A 479 0.40 9.00 -34.45
CA GLN A 479 -0.88 8.50 -33.91
C GLN A 479 -1.24 9.20 -32.61
N THR A 480 -0.27 9.41 -31.72
CA THR A 480 -0.45 10.13 -30.45
C THR A 480 -0.74 11.61 -30.72
N VAL A 481 -0.06 12.22 -31.70
CA VAL A 481 -0.38 13.58 -32.17
C VAL A 481 -1.84 13.66 -32.62
N ALA A 482 -2.25 12.78 -33.53
CA ALA A 482 -3.62 12.77 -34.05
C ALA A 482 -4.67 12.50 -32.96
N PHE A 483 -4.36 11.65 -31.97
CA PHE A 483 -5.23 11.41 -30.82
C PHE A 483 -5.36 12.65 -29.93
N CYS A 484 -4.24 13.28 -29.55
CA CYS A 484 -4.24 14.51 -28.76
C CYS A 484 -5.00 15.64 -29.47
N GLU A 485 -4.86 15.78 -30.79
CA GLU A 485 -5.62 16.73 -31.59
C GLU A 485 -7.12 16.40 -31.66
N LEU A 486 -7.47 15.12 -31.85
CA LEU A 486 -8.86 14.65 -31.86
C LEU A 486 -9.55 14.98 -30.53
N VAL A 487 -8.86 14.70 -29.43
CA VAL A 487 -9.40 14.82 -28.07
C VAL A 487 -9.19 16.23 -27.51
N GLY A 488 -8.40 17.09 -28.16
CA GLY A 488 -8.15 18.47 -27.75
C GLY A 488 -7.37 18.60 -26.44
N VAL A 489 -6.30 17.79 -26.28
CA VAL A 489 -5.41 17.77 -25.11
C VAL A 489 -3.94 17.97 -25.51
N PRO A 490 -3.07 18.48 -24.62
CA PRO A 490 -1.65 18.62 -24.92
C PRO A 490 -0.97 17.29 -25.21
N ASN A 491 -0.04 17.25 -26.17
CA ASN A 491 0.81 16.10 -26.40
C ASN A 491 2.13 16.26 -25.63
N LEU A 492 2.22 15.62 -24.46
CA LEU A 492 3.39 15.73 -23.60
C LEU A 492 4.63 14.99 -24.14
N TRP A 493 4.42 14.00 -25.02
CA TRP A 493 5.47 13.20 -25.64
C TRP A 493 6.08 13.86 -26.89
N ASP A 494 5.46 14.92 -27.40
CA ASP A 494 6.07 15.71 -28.46
C ASP A 494 7.24 16.54 -27.90
N ALA A 495 8.29 16.67 -28.70
CA ALA A 495 9.48 17.45 -28.36
C ALA A 495 10.23 17.82 -29.64
N SER A 496 10.84 19.00 -29.69
CA SER A 496 11.67 19.43 -30.83
C SER A 496 12.91 18.54 -30.98
N SER A 497 13.52 18.56 -32.16
CA SER A 497 14.81 17.88 -32.37
C SER A 497 15.91 18.42 -31.45
N GLU A 498 15.90 19.73 -31.16
CA GLU A 498 16.85 20.32 -30.22
C GLU A 498 16.62 19.82 -28.79
N GLU A 499 15.37 19.80 -28.31
CA GLU A 499 15.03 19.36 -26.95
C GLU A 499 15.41 17.89 -26.72
N ARG A 500 15.18 17.03 -27.72
CA ARG A 500 15.58 15.62 -27.66
C ARG A 500 17.10 15.47 -27.68
N ALA A 501 17.80 16.22 -28.53
CA ALA A 501 19.25 16.19 -28.59
C ALA A 501 19.88 16.67 -27.27
N GLU A 502 19.33 17.73 -26.66
CA GLU A 502 19.77 18.24 -25.38
C GLU A 502 19.55 17.21 -24.26
N ARG A 503 18.37 16.58 -24.18
CA ARG A 503 18.12 15.52 -23.18
C ARG A 503 19.01 14.30 -23.39
N LYS A 504 19.23 13.89 -24.64
CA LYS A 504 20.17 12.81 -24.98
C LYS A 504 21.61 13.16 -24.56
N ALA A 505 22.02 14.42 -24.72
CA ALA A 505 23.34 14.89 -24.31
C ALA A 505 23.50 14.97 -22.79
N LYS A 506 22.44 15.32 -22.05
CA LYS A 506 22.42 15.30 -20.57
C LYS A 506 22.58 13.89 -19.99
N GLY A 507 22.24 12.85 -20.75
CA GLY A 507 22.32 11.46 -20.31
C GLY A 507 21.19 11.09 -19.35
N PRO A 508 21.12 9.81 -18.93
CA PRO A 508 20.07 9.36 -18.02
C PRO A 508 20.20 10.06 -16.67
N PRO A 509 19.08 10.34 -15.99
CA PRO A 509 19.13 10.91 -14.65
C PRO A 509 19.85 9.95 -13.68
N GLU A 510 20.45 10.49 -12.62
CA GLU A 510 21.17 9.68 -11.63
C GLU A 510 20.24 8.58 -11.10
N THR A 511 20.74 7.35 -11.09
CA THR A 511 20.05 6.22 -10.44
C THR A 511 20.14 6.44 -8.94
N GLU A 512 19.03 6.27 -8.22
CA GLU A 512 19.14 6.19 -6.76
C GLU A 512 20.09 5.03 -6.43
N PRO A 513 21.06 5.19 -5.50
CA PRO A 513 22.01 4.14 -5.18
C PRO A 513 21.27 2.89 -4.70
N ARG A 514 21.18 1.89 -5.58
CA ARG A 514 20.64 0.57 -5.28
C ARG A 514 21.59 -0.17 -4.34
N VAL A 515 21.19 -0.27 -3.07
CA VAL A 515 21.70 -1.27 -2.12
C VAL A 515 21.64 -2.65 -2.79
N LYS A 516 22.79 -3.31 -2.93
CA LYS A 516 22.86 -4.68 -3.48
C LYS A 516 22.19 -5.64 -2.50
N GLN A 517 20.93 -5.95 -2.77
CA GLN A 517 20.19 -7.05 -2.16
C GLN A 517 20.88 -8.37 -2.55
N GLY A 518 21.67 -8.94 -1.63
CA GLY A 518 22.40 -10.19 -1.82
C GLY A 518 21.46 -11.39 -1.81
N GLY A 519 20.93 -11.76 -2.97
CA GLY A 519 20.33 -13.07 -3.22
C GLY A 519 21.21 -13.89 -4.16
N SER A 520 22.05 -14.78 -3.61
CA SER A 520 22.73 -15.82 -4.39
C SER A 520 22.27 -17.20 -3.91
N SER A 521 21.35 -17.79 -4.65
CA SER A 521 21.19 -19.24 -4.70
C SER A 521 22.24 -19.80 -5.66
N GLY A 522 23.33 -20.34 -5.10
CA GLY A 522 24.40 -20.99 -5.84
C GLY A 522 24.62 -22.40 -5.31
N ARG A 523 23.93 -23.37 -5.91
CA ARG A 523 24.16 -24.80 -5.74
C ARG A 523 25.55 -25.16 -6.32
N GLU A 524 26.31 -25.93 -5.56
CA GLU A 524 27.64 -26.45 -5.91
C GLU A 524 27.69 -27.14 -7.29
N GLY A 525 28.81 -26.93 -7.98
CA GLY A 525 29.15 -27.60 -9.23
C GLY A 525 30.63 -27.40 -9.58
N SER A 526 31.47 -28.28 -9.03
CA SER A 526 32.92 -28.40 -9.24
C SER A 526 33.32 -28.58 -10.71
N TYR A 527 34.30 -27.82 -11.22
CA TYR A 527 35.23 -28.28 -12.26
C TYR A 527 36.60 -27.59 -12.13
N ARG A 528 37.65 -28.43 -12.10
CA ARG A 528 39.09 -28.08 -12.12
C ARG A 528 39.52 -27.57 -13.49
N GLY A 529 40.49 -26.65 -13.53
CA GLY A 529 41.33 -26.36 -14.69
C GLY A 529 42.34 -25.26 -14.36
N GLY A 530 43.63 -25.61 -14.24
CA GLY A 530 44.70 -24.74 -13.78
C GLY A 530 45.58 -24.12 -14.88
N SER A 531 46.72 -23.58 -14.42
CA SER A 531 47.90 -23.06 -15.15
C SER A 531 47.84 -21.57 -15.55
N ALA A 532 48.44 -20.68 -14.76
CA ALA A 532 49.83 -20.15 -14.84
C ALA A 532 49.91 -18.88 -15.73
N SER A 533 50.61 -17.80 -15.41
CA SER A 533 51.97 -17.68 -14.87
C SER A 533 52.34 -16.22 -14.52
N SER A 534 53.24 -16.09 -13.53
CA SER A 534 54.35 -15.12 -13.35
C SER A 534 54.07 -13.60 -13.41
N GLY A 535 54.52 -12.76 -12.47
CA GLY A 535 55.59 -12.88 -11.46
C GLY A 535 55.93 -11.51 -10.85
N PRO A 536 56.88 -11.43 -9.90
CA PRO A 536 56.79 -10.61 -8.67
C PRO A 536 57.85 -9.49 -8.58
N VAL A 537 57.75 -8.53 -7.63
CA VAL A 537 58.79 -8.05 -6.65
C VAL A 537 58.14 -7.03 -5.66
N PRO A 538 58.75 -6.64 -4.52
CA PRO A 538 58.84 -7.32 -3.22
C PRO A 538 58.03 -6.63 -2.09
N ALA A 539 57.82 -7.38 -1.01
CA ALA A 539 57.36 -6.89 0.29
C ALA A 539 58.46 -6.07 0.99
N GLN A 540 58.08 -4.90 1.51
CA GLN A 540 58.73 -4.27 2.65
C GLN A 540 57.75 -4.29 3.82
N GLU A 541 58.19 -4.90 4.91
CA GLU A 541 57.60 -4.80 6.23
C GLU A 541 57.44 -3.32 6.61
N LEU A 542 56.21 -2.93 6.95
CA LEU A 542 55.94 -1.76 7.77
C LEU A 542 55.00 -2.20 8.88
N ASP A 543 55.44 -1.89 10.10
CA ASP A 543 54.82 -2.20 11.37
C ASP A 543 53.30 -2.00 11.38
N ALA A 544 52.62 -3.02 11.90
CA ALA A 544 51.24 -2.93 12.34
C ALA A 544 51.17 -2.06 13.61
N ALA A 545 51.12 -0.74 13.41
CA ALA A 545 50.44 0.14 14.35
C ALA A 545 48.96 0.16 13.94
N ALA A 546 48.12 -0.45 14.77
CA ALA A 546 46.67 -0.34 14.67
C ALA A 546 46.29 1.15 14.78
N ALA A 547 46.05 1.79 13.64
CA ALA A 547 45.29 3.03 13.60
C ALA A 547 43.81 2.62 13.59
N SER A 548 43.18 2.67 14.75
CA SER A 548 41.73 2.83 14.81
C SER A 548 41.36 4.01 13.91
N PRO A 549 40.31 3.93 13.07
CA PRO A 549 39.78 5.14 12.46
C PRO A 549 39.36 6.06 13.62
N VAL A 550 40.01 7.20 13.73
CA VAL A 550 39.59 8.23 14.67
C VAL A 550 38.27 8.78 14.11
N ALA A 551 37.15 8.40 14.72
CA ALA A 551 35.85 8.98 14.41
C ALA A 551 35.94 10.49 14.70
N ALA A 552 35.90 11.29 13.64
CA ALA A 552 36.06 12.73 13.72
C ALA A 552 34.76 13.39 14.21
N ALA A 553 34.90 14.48 14.97
CA ALA A 553 33.82 15.39 15.31
C ALA A 553 32.89 15.66 14.09
N LYS A 554 31.57 15.64 14.30
CA LYS A 554 30.59 15.87 13.23
C LYS A 554 30.39 17.37 13.04
N ASP A 555 30.66 17.87 11.85
CA ASP A 555 30.45 19.30 11.51
C ASP A 555 29.06 19.59 10.91
N ARG A 556 28.26 18.55 10.64
CA ARG A 556 26.87 18.66 10.15
C ARG A 556 26.02 17.54 10.72
N ARG A 557 24.71 17.78 10.83
CA ARG A 557 23.74 16.76 11.22
C ARG A 557 23.68 15.67 10.16
N THR A 558 23.75 14.42 10.59
CA THR A 558 23.37 13.24 9.82
C THR A 558 22.33 12.45 10.59
N PHE A 559 21.47 11.69 9.92
CA PHE A 559 20.49 10.86 10.64
C PHE A 559 20.03 9.64 9.85
N ALA A 560 19.46 8.68 10.55
CA ALA A 560 18.81 7.52 9.94
C ALA A 560 17.59 7.07 10.77
N VAL A 561 16.58 6.52 10.11
CA VAL A 561 15.33 6.08 10.74
C VAL A 561 15.35 4.57 10.97
N LEU A 562 15.35 4.13 12.22
CA LEU A 562 15.06 2.75 12.58
C LEU A 562 13.57 2.47 12.43
N ARG A 563 13.25 1.45 11.61
CA ARG A 563 11.88 0.97 11.39
C ARG A 563 11.63 -0.31 12.17
N PHE A 564 10.37 -0.59 12.43
CA PHE A 564 9.90 -1.84 13.03
C PHE A 564 9.02 -2.60 12.04
N HIS A 565 9.02 -3.92 12.16
CA HIS A 565 7.98 -4.78 11.59
C HIS A 565 6.71 -4.63 12.44
N ASN A 566 5.86 -3.68 12.05
CA ASN A 566 4.58 -3.39 12.68
C ASN A 566 3.45 -3.24 11.65
N GLU A 567 3.51 -4.02 10.56
CA GLU A 567 2.49 -4.05 9.49
C GLU A 567 1.15 -4.49 10.10
N GLY A 568 0.27 -3.53 10.40
CA GLY A 568 -1.01 -3.78 11.10
C GLY A 568 -1.27 -2.90 12.31
N GLY A 569 -0.29 -2.09 12.73
CA GLY A 569 -0.50 -1.09 13.79
C GLY A 569 -0.45 -1.68 15.20
N HIS A 570 0.64 -2.37 15.54
CA HIS A 570 0.79 -3.08 16.80
C HIS A 570 2.19 -2.92 17.42
N PHE A 571 2.28 -3.15 18.72
CA PHE A 571 3.53 -3.26 19.46
C PHE A 571 4.02 -4.72 19.55
N SER A 572 5.26 -4.95 19.96
CA SER A 572 5.78 -6.30 20.27
C SER A 572 5.09 -6.89 21.50
N THR A 573 4.85 -6.04 22.51
CA THR A 573 4.04 -6.33 23.69
C THR A 573 3.42 -5.07 24.26
N GLU A 574 2.33 -5.22 25.00
CA GLU A 574 1.64 -4.13 25.67
C GLU A 574 1.14 -4.56 27.05
N GLY A 575 1.29 -3.71 28.05
CA GLY A 575 0.82 -3.99 29.40
C GLY A 575 1.54 -3.15 30.46
N ARG A 576 1.29 -3.47 31.73
CA ARG A 576 1.83 -2.74 32.89
C ARG A 576 3.22 -3.23 33.28
N MET A 577 4.19 -3.01 32.41
CA MET A 577 5.57 -3.47 32.57
C MET A 577 6.53 -2.32 32.27
N ASP A 578 7.38 -2.00 33.25
CA ASP A 578 8.42 -0.97 33.13
C ASP A 578 9.66 -1.39 33.94
N PRO A 579 10.69 -1.94 33.29
CA PRO A 579 11.90 -2.42 33.97
C PRO A 579 12.84 -1.29 34.42
N ILE A 580 12.57 -0.03 34.07
CA ILE A 580 13.39 1.12 34.48
C ILE A 580 12.83 1.73 35.76
N VAL A 581 11.55 2.13 35.76
CA VAL A 581 10.93 2.85 36.87
C VAL A 581 10.35 1.91 37.92
N TYR A 582 9.88 0.72 37.51
CA TYR A 582 9.25 -0.29 38.38
C TYR A 582 9.95 -1.66 38.32
N PRO A 583 11.28 -1.74 38.52
CA PRO A 583 12.05 -2.97 38.30
C PRO A 583 11.58 -4.14 39.19
N GLY A 584 11.05 -5.18 38.57
CA GLY A 584 10.56 -6.41 39.20
C GLY A 584 9.15 -6.32 39.75
N THR A 585 8.44 -5.23 39.52
CA THR A 585 7.07 -5.01 40.01
C THR A 585 6.16 -4.56 38.87
N VAL A 586 4.85 -4.61 39.08
CA VAL A 586 3.87 -4.08 38.11
C VAL A 586 4.02 -2.57 37.98
N SER A 587 4.02 -2.05 36.74
CA SER A 587 4.04 -0.61 36.48
C SER A 587 2.74 0.06 36.93
N SER A 588 2.80 1.34 37.29
CA SER A 588 1.60 2.10 37.66
C SER A 588 0.58 2.21 36.51
N HIS A 589 1.05 2.23 35.26
CA HIS A 589 0.22 2.35 34.06
C HIS A 589 0.78 1.49 32.92
N SER A 590 0.03 1.40 31.83
CA SER A 590 0.35 0.52 30.70
C SER A 590 1.20 1.21 29.63
N HIS A 591 2.08 0.43 29.03
CA HIS A 591 3.00 0.85 27.98
C HIS A 591 2.84 -0.02 26.72
N GLY A 592 3.15 0.56 25.56
CA GLY A 592 3.36 -0.16 24.31
C GLY A 592 4.84 -0.24 23.98
N VAL A 593 5.34 -1.45 23.72
CA VAL A 593 6.78 -1.75 23.66
C VAL A 593 7.18 -2.31 22.31
N MET A 594 8.25 -1.74 21.73
CA MET A 594 8.96 -2.27 20.56
C MET A 594 10.32 -2.84 20.96
N GLY A 595 10.85 -3.75 20.15
CA GLY A 595 12.24 -4.22 20.25
C GLY A 595 12.42 -5.71 20.55
N GLY A 596 13.52 -6.01 21.26
CA GLY A 596 13.98 -7.36 21.58
C GLY A 596 13.07 -8.15 22.53
N SER A 597 13.10 -9.47 22.40
CA SER A 597 12.24 -10.42 23.14
C SER A 597 12.56 -10.58 24.62
N ASN A 598 13.75 -10.19 25.08
CA ASN A 598 14.12 -10.25 26.50
C ASN A 598 13.57 -9.08 27.32
N PHE A 599 12.57 -8.34 26.79
CA PHE A 599 11.81 -7.40 27.58
C PHE A 599 11.02 -8.13 28.68
N GLY A 600 11.08 -7.60 29.90
CA GLY A 600 10.39 -8.17 31.05
C GLY A 600 10.35 -7.18 32.21
N LEU A 601 9.99 -7.66 33.41
CA LEU A 601 9.91 -6.81 34.61
C LEU A 601 11.30 -6.35 35.10
N ARG A 602 12.36 -7.05 34.73
CA ARG A 602 13.75 -6.69 35.04
C ARG A 602 14.60 -6.93 33.80
N ILE A 603 15.51 -5.99 33.55
CA ILE A 603 16.57 -6.11 32.56
C ILE A 603 17.87 -5.72 33.25
N GLU A 604 18.84 -6.63 33.24
CA GLU A 604 20.15 -6.44 33.87
C GLU A 604 21.27 -6.52 32.83
N GLY A 605 22.22 -5.60 32.90
CA GLY A 605 23.40 -5.60 32.02
C GLY A 605 23.04 -5.67 30.53
N ASP A 606 23.69 -6.59 29.82
CA ASP A 606 23.58 -6.80 28.38
C ASP A 606 22.50 -7.83 27.98
N GLN A 607 21.61 -8.21 28.89
CA GLN A 607 20.59 -9.26 28.70
C GLN A 607 19.76 -9.09 27.41
N LEU A 608 19.55 -7.87 26.93
CA LEU A 608 18.82 -7.65 25.68
C LEU A 608 19.55 -8.19 24.45
N LEU A 609 20.89 -8.24 24.45
CA LEU A 609 21.67 -8.82 23.35
C LEU A 609 21.36 -10.31 23.14
N ASP A 610 20.94 -11.00 24.20
CA ASP A 610 20.52 -12.42 24.16
C ASP A 610 19.06 -12.62 23.69
N SER A 611 18.40 -11.57 23.21
CA SER A 611 17.01 -11.67 22.73
C SER A 611 16.90 -12.59 21.51
N GLU A 612 16.14 -13.69 21.64
CA GLU A 612 15.82 -14.62 20.56
C GLU A 612 15.26 -13.91 19.32
N CYS A 613 14.45 -12.86 19.51
CA CYS A 613 13.87 -12.07 18.45
C CYS A 613 13.88 -10.58 18.73
N THR A 614 13.63 -9.77 17.69
CA THR A 614 13.32 -8.33 17.81
C THR A 614 12.34 -7.99 16.69
N ASN A 615 11.39 -7.08 16.93
CA ASN A 615 10.57 -6.56 15.85
C ASN A 615 11.19 -5.31 15.18
N ALA A 616 12.38 -4.86 15.59
CA ALA A 616 13.16 -3.90 14.81
C ALA A 616 13.50 -4.47 13.43
N LEU A 617 13.64 -3.65 12.40
CA LEU A 617 13.98 -4.12 11.05
C LEU A 617 15.44 -4.63 10.98
N LEU A 618 16.34 -4.01 11.74
CA LEU A 618 17.74 -4.44 11.87
C LEU A 618 17.84 -5.48 12.98
N SER A 619 18.35 -6.67 12.66
CA SER A 619 18.49 -7.74 13.66
C SER A 619 19.55 -7.45 14.71
N ALA A 620 20.49 -6.56 14.39
CA ALA A 620 21.52 -6.04 15.30
C ALA A 620 20.94 -5.15 16.42
N ASP A 621 19.70 -4.68 16.28
CA ASP A 621 19.04 -3.92 17.32
C ASP A 621 18.09 -4.78 18.15
N LYS A 622 18.54 -5.18 19.33
CA LYS A 622 17.72 -5.84 20.36
C LYS A 622 17.28 -4.89 21.47
N SER A 623 17.49 -3.58 21.30
CA SER A 623 17.05 -2.57 22.27
C SER A 623 15.54 -2.60 22.44
N ASN A 624 15.04 -2.09 23.58
CA ASN A 624 13.62 -1.88 23.79
C ASN A 624 13.28 -0.38 23.83
N TYR A 625 12.15 -0.03 23.21
CA TYR A 625 11.63 1.33 23.13
C TYR A 625 10.15 1.30 23.52
N TRP A 626 9.73 2.14 24.45
CA TRP A 626 8.31 2.16 24.83
C TRP A 626 7.81 3.55 25.22
N VAL A 627 6.48 3.68 25.12
CA VAL A 627 5.72 4.89 25.44
C VAL A 627 4.44 4.50 26.19
N PRO A 628 3.84 5.40 26.99
CA PRO A 628 2.57 5.13 27.64
C PRO A 628 1.47 4.86 26.61
N ALA A 629 0.58 3.91 26.90
CA ALA A 629 -0.56 3.62 26.05
C ALA A 629 -1.55 4.79 26.01
N LEU A 630 -2.26 4.95 24.89
CA LEU A 630 -3.27 5.98 24.70
C LEU A 630 -4.68 5.35 24.72
N PHE A 631 -5.61 6.00 25.39
CA PHE A 631 -7.01 5.60 25.49
C PHE A 631 -7.93 6.72 25.00
N PHE A 632 -9.05 6.36 24.40
CA PHE A 632 -10.18 7.23 24.09
C PHE A 632 -11.21 7.10 25.20
N GLN A 633 -11.56 8.20 25.84
CA GLN A 633 -12.64 8.28 26.82
C GLN A 633 -13.93 8.69 26.11
N SER A 634 -14.95 7.82 26.15
CA SER A 634 -16.26 8.06 25.55
C SER A 634 -16.94 9.27 26.20
N PRO A 635 -17.31 10.31 25.40
CA PRO A 635 -18.08 11.44 25.91
C PRO A 635 -19.50 11.06 26.38
N ILE A 636 -20.00 9.88 26.00
CA ILE A 636 -21.38 9.45 26.25
C ILE A 636 -21.53 8.83 27.64
N ASN A 637 -20.61 7.95 28.02
CA ASN A 637 -20.72 7.14 29.25
C ASN A 637 -19.43 7.10 30.08
N GLY A 638 -18.36 7.79 29.66
CA GLY A 638 -17.10 7.87 30.39
C GLY A 638 -16.18 6.63 30.29
N THR A 639 -16.63 5.56 29.62
CA THR A 639 -15.82 4.33 29.43
C THR A 639 -14.64 4.56 28.49
N PHE A 640 -13.60 3.72 28.61
CA PHE A 640 -12.34 3.85 27.89
C PHE A 640 -12.17 2.79 26.83
N LYS A 641 -11.64 3.17 25.67
CA LYS A 641 -11.24 2.25 24.61
C LYS A 641 -9.80 2.52 24.24
N ARG A 642 -8.98 1.47 24.15
CA ARG A 642 -7.57 1.64 23.78
C ARG A 642 -7.45 2.17 22.35
N VAL A 643 -6.59 3.16 22.14
CA VAL A 643 -6.27 3.70 20.81
C VAL A 643 -5.16 2.85 20.22
N PRO A 644 -5.40 2.15 19.08
CA PRO A 644 -4.38 1.34 18.45
C PRO A 644 -3.19 2.18 17.96
N LEU A 645 -2.02 1.56 17.89
CA LEU A 645 -0.89 2.14 17.19
C LEU A 645 -1.21 2.22 15.68
N PHE A 646 -0.84 3.31 15.03
CA PHE A 646 -0.84 3.41 13.58
C PHE A 646 0.52 2.93 13.03
N TYR A 647 1.62 3.54 13.49
CA TYR A 647 2.99 3.01 13.41
C TYR A 647 3.90 3.75 14.39
N MET A 648 5.07 3.18 14.66
CA MET A 648 6.16 3.81 15.40
C MET A 648 7.47 3.69 14.61
N GLN A 649 8.27 4.74 14.62
CA GLN A 649 9.64 4.79 14.10
C GLN A 649 10.55 5.47 15.12
N VAL A 650 11.85 5.17 15.07
CA VAL A 650 12.85 5.82 15.93
C VAL A 650 13.93 6.45 15.07
N TYR A 651 14.14 7.75 15.21
CA TYR A 651 15.19 8.49 14.51
C TYR A 651 16.44 8.48 15.37
N TYR A 652 17.57 8.18 14.73
CA TYR A 652 18.90 8.31 15.31
C TYR A 652 19.56 9.54 14.69
N PHE A 653 19.67 10.61 15.47
CA PHE A 653 20.35 11.83 15.08
C PHE A 653 21.80 11.82 15.55
N PHE A 654 22.68 12.19 14.64
CA PHE A 654 24.10 12.43 14.91
C PHE A 654 24.32 13.94 14.71
N GLU A 655 24.10 14.69 15.80
CA GLU A 655 24.14 16.15 15.80
C GLU A 655 25.56 16.68 15.54
N PRO A 656 25.71 17.89 14.96
CA PRO A 656 27.00 18.56 14.95
C PRO A 656 27.51 18.75 16.39
N THR A 657 28.75 18.36 16.66
CA THR A 657 29.33 18.40 18.00
C THR A 657 30.85 18.55 17.92
N ASN A 658 31.47 19.04 18.98
CA ASN A 658 32.93 18.96 19.17
C ASN A 658 33.35 17.67 19.88
N ASP A 659 32.39 16.92 20.42
CA ASP A 659 32.61 15.62 21.04
C ASP A 659 32.66 14.48 20.00
N GLU A 660 33.07 13.30 20.47
CA GLU A 660 32.94 12.05 19.72
C GLU A 660 31.61 11.38 20.12
N ILE A 661 30.74 11.11 19.14
CA ILE A 661 29.51 10.34 19.36
C ILE A 661 29.86 8.86 19.39
N LYS A 662 29.46 8.15 20.45
CA LYS A 662 29.77 6.72 20.69
C LYS A 662 28.50 5.88 20.75
N PRO A 663 28.57 4.57 20.41
CA PRO A 663 27.48 3.64 20.65
C PRO A 663 26.96 3.69 22.09
N PHE A 664 25.69 3.35 22.28
CA PHE A 664 25.15 3.16 23.62
C PHE A 664 25.86 1.97 24.30
N PRO A 665 26.30 2.12 25.56
CA PRO A 665 26.67 0.96 26.36
C PRO A 665 25.49 -0.01 26.47
N PRO A 666 25.70 -1.34 26.29
CA PRO A 666 24.65 -2.32 26.50
C PRO A 666 24.00 -2.17 27.88
N GLY A 667 22.66 -2.22 27.91
CA GLY A 667 21.88 -2.05 29.13
C GLY A 667 21.67 -0.62 29.59
N LEU A 668 22.19 0.40 28.88
CA LEU A 668 21.95 1.80 29.23
C LEU A 668 20.45 2.10 29.27
N LYS A 669 19.97 2.57 30.42
CA LYS A 669 18.57 2.94 30.67
C LYS A 669 18.41 4.45 30.55
N ILE A 670 17.47 4.87 29.70
CA ILE A 670 17.14 6.27 29.45
C ILE A 670 15.63 6.45 29.61
N VAL A 671 15.24 7.49 30.35
CA VAL A 671 13.85 7.97 30.45
C VAL A 671 13.85 9.44 30.04
N SER A 672 12.85 9.85 29.26
CA SER A 672 12.64 11.26 28.91
C SER A 672 11.17 11.63 28.97
N GLY A 673 10.88 12.82 29.50
CA GLY A 673 9.55 13.18 29.97
C GLY A 673 9.31 12.74 31.41
N ASP A 674 8.11 13.01 31.94
CA ASP A 674 7.76 12.69 33.31
C ASP A 674 6.28 12.32 33.42
N ALA A 675 6.00 11.08 33.81
CA ALA A 675 4.66 10.55 33.99
C ALA A 675 3.83 11.30 35.05
N MET A 676 4.45 12.11 35.91
CA MET A 676 3.76 12.90 36.95
C MET A 676 3.48 14.33 36.51
N THR A 677 4.02 14.80 35.39
CA THR A 677 3.81 16.18 34.95
C THR A 677 2.34 16.41 34.61
N ARG A 678 1.75 17.46 35.21
CA ARG A 678 0.37 17.92 34.94
C ARG A 678 0.28 19.43 34.70
N THR A 679 1.42 20.11 34.82
CA THR A 679 1.54 21.56 34.64
C THR A 679 2.06 21.84 33.24
N ALA A 680 1.47 22.83 32.59
CA ALA A 680 1.95 23.25 31.28
C ALA A 680 3.39 23.78 31.35
N PRO A 681 4.19 23.53 30.31
CA PRO A 681 5.49 24.15 30.18
C PRO A 681 5.37 25.64 29.81
N ALA A 682 6.51 26.34 29.78
CA ALA A 682 6.55 27.77 29.47
C ALA A 682 6.18 28.11 28.01
N SER A 683 6.28 27.14 27.09
CA SER A 683 6.00 27.31 25.66
C SER A 683 5.48 26.01 25.03
N GLY A 684 4.79 26.11 23.89
CA GLY A 684 4.42 24.93 23.10
C GLY A 684 5.57 24.31 22.29
N ALA A 685 6.72 24.98 22.21
CA ALA A 685 7.90 24.51 21.47
C ALA A 685 8.75 23.53 22.28
N LEU A 686 9.40 22.60 21.57
CA LEU A 686 10.45 21.76 22.14
C LEU A 686 11.60 22.62 22.68
N ASN A 687 12.12 22.25 23.85
CA ASN A 687 13.37 22.77 24.38
C ASN A 687 14.28 21.60 24.80
N LEU A 688 15.28 21.33 23.97
CA LEU A 688 16.27 20.27 24.20
C LEU A 688 17.61 20.82 24.69
N ASP A 689 17.68 22.11 25.06
CA ASP A 689 18.90 22.74 25.58
C ASP A 689 18.63 23.27 27.00
N PRO A 690 19.27 22.70 28.03
CA PRO A 690 19.05 23.14 29.41
C PRO A 690 19.54 24.56 29.67
N GLY A 691 20.36 25.14 28.77
CA GLY A 691 20.77 26.54 28.80
C GLY A 691 19.66 27.53 28.40
N ARG A 692 18.60 27.06 27.74
CA ARG A 692 17.48 27.89 27.25
C ARG A 692 16.23 27.84 28.13
N GLY A 693 16.28 27.09 29.23
CA GLY A 693 15.19 26.94 30.19
C GLY A 693 14.96 25.48 30.59
N PRO A 694 13.85 25.19 31.30
CA PRO A 694 13.46 23.82 31.59
C PRO A 694 13.35 22.98 30.32
N ILE A 695 13.81 21.74 30.39
CA ILE A 695 13.72 20.80 29.26
C ILE A 695 12.27 20.48 28.98
N GLN A 696 11.92 20.51 27.71
CA GLN A 696 10.63 20.08 27.17
C GLN A 696 10.92 19.20 25.96
N ALA A 697 11.04 17.91 26.23
CA ALA A 697 11.44 16.90 25.26
C ALA A 697 10.27 16.24 24.55
N VAL A 698 9.04 16.66 24.86
CA VAL A 698 7.81 16.05 24.40
C VAL A 698 6.92 17.07 23.72
N GLN A 699 6.34 16.67 22.59
CA GLN A 699 5.42 17.46 21.80
C GLN A 699 4.35 16.56 21.17
N PHE A 700 3.20 17.12 20.84
CA PHE A 700 2.21 16.48 19.98
C PHE A 700 2.12 17.23 18.67
N THR A 701 2.07 16.48 17.58
CA THR A 701 1.83 17.01 16.24
C THR A 701 0.48 16.50 15.74
N CYS A 702 -0.34 17.42 15.25
CA CYS A 702 -1.71 17.15 14.80
C CYS A 702 -1.91 17.61 13.36
N PRO A 703 -1.60 16.76 12.37
CA PRO A 703 -1.90 17.05 10.98
C PRO A 703 -3.41 17.09 10.76
N THR A 704 -3.90 18.12 10.07
CA THR A 704 -5.33 18.31 9.77
C THR A 704 -5.51 18.54 8.27
N ARG A 705 -6.65 18.12 7.72
CA ARG A 705 -7.04 18.42 6.33
C ARG A 705 -7.48 19.87 6.18
N ASP A 706 -8.05 20.44 7.23
CA ASP A 706 -8.39 21.86 7.29
C ASP A 706 -7.13 22.69 7.59
N PRO A 707 -6.62 23.48 6.62
CA PRO A 707 -5.46 24.34 6.83
C PRO A 707 -5.72 25.49 7.82
N GLY A 708 -7.00 25.81 8.07
CA GLY A 708 -7.46 26.83 9.01
C GLY A 708 -7.75 26.33 10.42
N ALA A 709 -7.63 25.01 10.67
CA ALA A 709 -7.96 24.43 11.95
C ALA A 709 -7.13 25.01 13.10
N VAL A 710 -7.83 25.47 14.15
CA VAL A 710 -7.22 25.93 15.39
C VAL A 710 -6.93 24.71 16.27
N ARG A 711 -5.79 24.05 16.03
CA ARG A 711 -5.36 22.85 16.78
C ARG A 711 -5.11 23.13 18.25
N TYR A 712 -4.61 24.32 18.52
CA TYR A 712 -4.28 24.84 19.84
C TYR A 712 -4.85 26.26 19.92
N PRO A 713 -5.65 26.60 20.94
CA PRO A 713 -6.19 27.95 21.07
C PRO A 713 -5.06 28.98 21.18
N PRO A 714 -5.07 30.09 20.39
CA PRO A 714 -3.96 31.06 20.36
C PRO A 714 -3.68 31.74 21.71
N ASP A 715 -4.72 31.90 22.53
CA ASP A 715 -4.64 32.51 23.86
C ASP A 715 -4.54 31.47 24.99
N SER A 716 -4.24 30.22 24.65
CA SER A 716 -4.02 29.18 25.65
C SER A 716 -2.77 29.49 26.47
N ASP A 717 -2.90 29.45 27.78
CA ASP A 717 -1.80 29.49 28.76
C ASP A 717 -1.44 28.08 29.26
N GLY A 718 -1.95 27.03 28.60
CA GLY A 718 -1.72 25.66 29.03
C GLY A 718 -2.57 25.28 30.25
N THR A 719 -3.56 26.09 30.61
CA THR A 719 -4.36 25.93 31.83
C THR A 719 -5.81 25.51 31.55
N ARG A 720 -6.18 25.40 30.27
CA ARG A 720 -7.47 24.87 29.79
C ARG A 720 -7.38 24.04 28.51
N ALA A 721 -6.29 24.17 27.77
CA ALA A 721 -5.99 23.46 26.53
C ALA A 721 -4.46 23.40 26.34
N GLY A 722 -3.98 22.66 25.33
CA GLY A 722 -2.55 22.64 24.99
C GLY A 722 -1.99 23.99 24.53
N LEU A 723 -0.67 24.09 24.43
CA LEU A 723 0.07 25.28 23.99
C LEU A 723 0.59 25.10 22.57
N GLN A 724 0.32 26.05 21.67
CA GLN A 724 0.85 26.00 20.30
C GLN A 724 2.36 26.24 20.28
N ASP A 725 3.10 25.48 19.46
CA ASP A 725 4.48 25.83 19.12
C ASP A 725 4.50 27.17 18.34
N PRO A 726 5.26 28.18 18.80
CA PRO A 726 5.31 29.49 18.15
C PRO A 726 5.82 29.46 16.69
N THR A 727 6.55 28.42 16.32
CA THR A 727 7.20 28.25 15.02
C THR A 727 6.54 27.17 14.16
N ASN A 728 5.76 26.26 14.77
CA ASN A 728 5.08 25.17 14.08
C ASN A 728 3.60 25.09 14.46
N ARG A 729 2.71 25.66 13.63
CA ARG A 729 1.26 25.67 13.89
C ARG A 729 0.63 24.28 13.96
N GLY A 730 1.32 23.24 13.47
CA GLY A 730 0.87 21.84 13.51
C GLY A 730 1.20 21.12 14.81
N ALA A 731 2.05 21.69 15.66
CA ALA A 731 2.57 21.05 16.86
C ALA A 731 2.40 21.91 18.10
N GLY A 732 2.48 21.28 19.27
CA GLY A 732 2.33 21.96 20.54
C GLY A 732 2.56 21.06 21.75
N ALA A 733 2.59 21.68 22.94
CA ALA A 733 2.64 20.97 24.20
C ALA A 733 1.23 20.56 24.63
N GLY A 734 1.08 19.31 25.02
CA GLY A 734 -0.22 18.73 25.36
C GLY A 734 -1.08 18.42 24.13
N PHE A 735 -2.23 17.80 24.37
CA PHE A 735 -3.10 17.33 23.30
C PHE A 735 -3.77 18.51 22.55
N PRO A 736 -3.95 18.38 21.22
CA PRO A 736 -4.70 19.33 20.40
C PRO A 736 -6.20 19.25 20.65
N VAL A 737 -6.96 20.31 20.35
CA VAL A 737 -8.43 20.36 20.56
C VAL A 737 -9.25 20.04 19.31
N VAL A 738 -8.63 19.43 18.30
CA VAL A 738 -9.25 19.08 17.01
C VAL A 738 -8.93 17.66 16.61
N ASP A 739 -9.75 17.09 15.72
CA ASP A 739 -9.45 15.83 15.07
C ASP A 739 -8.20 15.96 14.19
N CYS A 740 -7.18 15.14 14.46
CA CYS A 740 -5.98 15.04 13.64
C CYS A 740 -6.25 14.11 12.44
N ASP A 741 -6.96 14.63 11.45
CA ASP A 741 -7.47 13.89 10.28
C ASP A 741 -6.57 13.95 9.03
N GLY A 742 -5.34 14.44 9.20
CA GLY A 742 -4.34 14.54 8.14
C GLY A 742 -4.02 13.21 7.47
N TYR A 743 -3.72 13.26 6.17
CA TYR A 743 -3.54 12.08 5.35
C TYR A 743 -2.36 11.22 5.80
N ALA A 744 -2.64 9.97 6.19
CA ALA A 744 -1.67 8.97 6.65
C ALA A 744 -0.79 9.40 7.85
N SER A 745 -1.20 10.47 8.55
CA SER A 745 -0.49 11.05 9.68
C SER A 745 -1.52 11.51 10.72
N PRO A 746 -2.02 10.59 11.57
CA PRO A 746 -2.94 10.93 12.66
C PRO A 746 -2.23 11.67 13.81
N LEU A 747 -2.82 11.69 15.01
CA LEU A 747 -2.16 12.28 16.18
C LEU A 747 -0.79 11.64 16.39
N ARG A 748 0.25 12.47 16.37
CA ARG A 748 1.64 12.06 16.52
C ARG A 748 2.18 12.53 17.86
N GLN A 749 2.73 11.61 18.62
CA GLN A 749 3.46 11.86 19.86
C GLN A 749 4.95 11.87 19.55
N ASP A 750 5.60 12.96 19.89
CA ASP A 750 7.01 13.22 19.64
C ASP A 750 7.77 13.19 20.96
N VAL A 751 8.70 12.24 21.14
CA VAL A 751 9.53 12.14 22.36
C VAL A 751 11.01 12.10 22.01
N HIS A 752 11.76 13.12 22.46
CA HIS A 752 13.21 13.19 22.33
C HIS A 752 13.89 12.65 23.59
N LEU A 753 14.97 11.89 23.44
CA LEU A 753 15.76 11.36 24.55
C LEU A 753 17.08 12.11 24.69
N PRO A 754 17.60 12.30 25.92
CA PRO A 754 18.90 12.91 26.16
C PRO A 754 20.03 12.09 25.52
N SER A 755 21.09 12.79 25.07
CA SER A 755 22.21 12.20 24.32
C SER A 755 23.58 12.34 24.99
N CYS A 756 23.63 12.77 26.25
CA CYS A 756 24.85 12.78 27.06
C CYS A 756 24.73 11.80 28.22
N TYR A 757 25.62 10.81 28.25
CA TYR A 757 25.68 9.77 29.27
C TYR A 757 26.81 10.03 30.28
N ASP A 758 26.51 9.96 31.58
CA ASP A 758 27.50 10.01 32.66
C ASP A 758 27.97 8.59 33.04
N PRO A 759 29.17 8.16 32.61
CA PRO A 759 29.68 6.83 32.93
C PRO A 759 29.93 6.63 34.44
N ARG A 760 29.99 7.70 35.25
CA ARG A 760 30.22 7.61 36.70
C ARG A 760 28.96 7.19 37.45
N ALA A 761 27.78 7.47 36.90
CA ALA A 761 26.49 7.09 37.49
C ALA A 761 26.13 5.63 37.14
N GLY A 762 26.68 5.10 36.05
CA GLY A 762 26.39 3.76 35.57
C GLY A 762 25.12 3.68 34.70
N PRO A 763 24.95 2.57 33.95
CA PRO A 763 23.86 2.44 32.96
C PRO A 763 22.46 2.32 33.58
N ASP A 764 22.35 1.88 34.83
CA ASP A 764 21.07 1.68 35.51
C ASP A 764 20.48 2.94 36.16
N ALA A 765 21.31 3.96 36.40
CA ALA A 765 20.94 5.16 37.17
C ALA A 765 20.16 6.19 36.33
N HIS A 766 19.10 5.74 35.64
CA HIS A 766 18.30 6.48 34.65
C HIS A 766 17.91 7.92 35.03
N ALA A 767 17.69 8.19 36.33
CA ALA A 767 17.33 9.51 36.82
C ALA A 767 18.48 10.53 36.84
N THR A 768 19.73 10.07 36.70
CA THR A 768 20.94 10.91 36.89
C THR A 768 22.04 10.66 35.87
N ASN A 769 21.97 9.56 35.14
CA ASN A 769 23.00 9.13 34.19
C ASN A 769 22.87 9.81 32.82
N MET A 770 21.76 10.49 32.51
CA MET A 770 21.53 11.10 31.20
C MET A 770 21.21 12.59 31.30
N ALA A 771 21.67 13.36 30.30
CA ALA A 771 21.39 14.78 30.16
C ALA A 771 21.27 15.18 28.68
N PHE A 772 20.52 16.23 28.40
CA PHE A 772 20.53 16.86 27.08
C PHE A 772 21.82 17.69 26.90
N PRO A 773 22.41 17.71 25.69
CA PRO A 773 23.59 18.50 25.40
C PRO A 773 23.28 20.01 25.43
N ARG A 774 24.32 20.84 25.51
CA ARG A 774 24.20 22.30 25.50
C ARG A 774 24.69 22.89 24.19
N ASP A 775 24.13 24.01 23.79
CA ASP A 775 24.65 24.80 22.67
C ASP A 775 26.11 25.20 22.92
N ALA A 776 26.99 24.76 22.02
CA ALA A 776 28.43 25.04 22.04
C ALA A 776 28.81 26.17 21.07
N GLY A 777 27.84 26.80 20.41
CA GLY A 777 28.05 27.77 19.35
C GLY A 777 28.37 27.13 18.00
N GLY A 778 28.25 27.92 16.93
CA GLY A 778 28.51 27.43 15.56
C GLY A 778 27.52 26.36 15.07
N GLY A 779 26.37 26.21 15.73
CA GLY A 779 25.38 25.18 15.45
C GLY A 779 25.72 23.80 16.03
N LYS A 780 26.71 23.71 16.92
CA LYS A 780 27.13 22.48 17.59
C LYS A 780 26.52 22.32 18.97
N GLN A 781 26.37 21.08 19.42
CA GLN A 781 25.88 20.71 20.73
C GLN A 781 26.88 19.80 21.44
N ASP A 782 27.30 20.17 22.65
CA ASP A 782 28.32 19.45 23.41
C ASP A 782 27.80 18.95 24.75
N CYS A 783 28.32 17.81 25.18
CA CYS A 783 28.05 17.20 26.45
C CYS A 783 28.88 17.84 27.58
N PRO A 784 28.42 17.72 28.84
CA PRO A 784 29.22 18.20 29.97
C PRO A 784 30.59 17.49 30.03
N PRO A 785 31.66 18.15 30.51
CA PRO A 785 32.98 17.52 30.57
C PRO A 785 32.99 16.19 31.32
N GLY A 786 33.56 15.16 30.70
CA GLY A 786 33.64 13.80 31.25
C GLY A 786 32.42 12.91 30.97
N TRP A 787 31.42 13.42 30.25
CA TRP A 787 30.27 12.66 29.78
C TRP A 787 30.53 12.11 28.37
N VAL A 788 29.86 11.02 28.03
CA VAL A 788 29.93 10.37 26.73
C VAL A 788 28.76 10.85 25.87
N HIS A 789 29.06 11.39 24.69
CA HIS A 789 28.02 11.73 23.73
C HIS A 789 27.56 10.44 23.03
N VAL A 790 26.26 10.13 23.09
CA VAL A 790 25.61 8.98 22.45
C VAL A 790 24.60 9.46 21.41
N PRO A 791 24.03 8.60 20.53
CA PRO A 791 23.05 9.06 19.55
C PRO A 791 21.84 9.75 20.20
N HIS A 792 21.36 10.82 19.58
CA HIS A 792 20.11 11.47 19.98
C HIS A 792 18.93 10.70 19.38
N LEU A 793 18.13 10.07 20.25
CA LEU A 793 16.95 9.32 19.84
C LEU A 793 15.70 10.21 19.82
N PHE A 794 14.89 10.03 18.79
CA PHE A 794 13.56 10.62 18.68
C PHE A 794 12.54 9.54 18.34
N LEU A 795 11.62 9.27 19.28
CA LEU A 795 10.53 8.33 19.11
C LEU A 795 9.37 9.07 18.45
N GLU A 796 9.04 8.66 17.23
CA GLU A 796 7.91 9.16 16.46
C GLU A 796 6.78 8.12 16.52
N VAL A 797 5.73 8.42 17.28
CA VAL A 797 4.63 7.48 17.54
C VAL A 797 3.33 8.04 16.98
N TYR A 798 2.72 7.34 16.03
CA TYR A 798 1.41 7.70 15.50
C TYR A 798 0.32 6.83 16.11
N TRP A 799 -0.72 7.46 16.64
CA TRP A 799 -1.89 6.80 17.21
C TRP A 799 -3.04 6.80 16.20
N ASP A 800 -3.77 5.70 16.05
CA ASP A 800 -4.90 5.57 15.10
C ASP A 800 -6.17 6.28 15.62
N THR A 801 -6.03 7.57 15.96
CA THR A 801 -7.12 8.46 16.39
C THR A 801 -8.23 8.65 15.36
N PRO A 802 -8.02 8.54 14.02
CA PRO A 802 -9.10 8.63 13.04
C PRO A 802 -10.17 7.54 13.18
N ARG A 803 -9.91 6.46 13.92
CA ARG A 803 -10.94 5.46 14.27
C ARG A 803 -12.05 6.03 15.15
N PHE A 804 -11.77 7.12 15.85
CA PHE A 804 -12.68 7.76 16.79
C PHE A 804 -13.29 9.05 16.20
N ALA A 805 -13.04 9.34 14.93
CA ALA A 805 -13.64 10.47 14.22
C ALA A 805 -15.18 10.35 14.24
N GLY A 806 -15.85 11.42 14.66
CA GLY A 806 -17.31 11.45 14.82
C GLY A 806 -17.85 10.79 16.09
N ALA A 807 -17.00 10.18 16.93
CA ALA A 807 -17.39 9.69 18.26
C ALA A 807 -17.31 10.77 19.35
N TRP A 808 -16.87 11.98 18.99
CA TRP A 808 -16.80 13.17 19.81
C TRP A 808 -16.96 14.41 18.92
N ASP A 809 -17.36 15.53 19.50
CA ASP A 809 -17.49 16.81 18.80
C ASP A 809 -16.39 17.76 19.30
N PRO A 810 -15.48 18.24 18.41
CA PRO A 810 -14.47 19.22 18.78
C PRO A 810 -15.09 20.56 19.18
N ASP A 811 -15.38 20.73 20.47
CA ASP A 811 -15.93 21.97 21.05
C ASP A 811 -14.88 23.10 21.16
N GLY A 812 -13.64 22.82 20.73
CA GLY A 812 -12.50 23.72 20.80
C GLY A 812 -11.92 23.91 22.21
N ARG A 813 -12.35 23.11 23.20
CA ARG A 813 -11.94 23.21 24.61
C ARG A 813 -11.22 21.98 25.11
N ALA A 814 -11.68 20.79 24.75
CA ALA A 814 -11.07 19.53 25.21
C ALA A 814 -11.16 18.44 24.14
N GLN A 815 -10.35 17.40 24.33
CA GLN A 815 -10.27 16.25 23.44
C GLN A 815 -10.40 14.95 24.26
N PRO A 816 -10.85 13.84 23.66
CA PRO A 816 -11.26 12.64 24.39
C PRO A 816 -10.12 11.66 24.70
N PHE A 817 -8.90 11.91 24.24
CA PHE A 817 -7.77 11.01 24.46
C PHE A 817 -7.12 11.23 25.84
N VAL A 818 -6.71 10.14 26.48
CA VAL A 818 -6.14 10.10 27.83
C VAL A 818 -4.96 9.16 27.82
N LEU A 819 -3.83 9.57 28.38
CA LEU A 819 -2.69 8.67 28.59
C LEU A 819 -3.01 7.64 29.68
N ALA A 820 -2.40 6.45 29.63
CA ALA A 820 -2.68 5.33 30.52
C ALA A 820 -2.57 5.65 32.03
N ASN A 821 -1.81 6.68 32.40
CA ASN A 821 -1.67 7.19 33.77
C ASN A 821 -2.78 8.20 34.17
N GLY A 822 -3.84 8.31 33.37
CA GLY A 822 -4.98 9.19 33.60
C GLY A 822 -4.79 10.64 33.17
N ASP A 823 -3.72 10.99 32.45
CA ASP A 823 -3.49 12.37 32.01
C ASP A 823 -4.29 12.72 30.74
N ARG A 824 -5.24 13.66 30.87
CA ARG A 824 -5.99 14.25 29.74
C ARG A 824 -5.28 15.44 29.10
N THR A 825 -4.23 15.96 29.71
CA THR A 825 -3.50 17.12 29.18
C THR A 825 -2.49 16.69 28.12
N GLY A 826 -1.91 15.49 28.26
CA GLY A 826 -0.82 14.99 27.43
C GLY A 826 0.57 15.40 27.94
N PHE A 827 0.66 16.28 28.94
CA PHE A 827 1.94 16.77 29.46
C PHE A 827 2.77 15.68 30.14
N SER A 828 2.14 14.59 30.58
CA SER A 828 2.84 13.46 31.20
C SER A 828 3.37 12.42 30.23
N SER A 829 3.28 12.69 28.93
CA SER A 829 3.86 11.82 27.93
C SER A 829 5.37 11.73 28.15
N HIS A 830 5.90 10.53 27.93
CA HIS A 830 7.30 10.18 28.13
C HIS A 830 7.67 9.05 27.19
N GLY A 831 8.94 8.71 27.16
CA GLY A 831 9.46 7.57 26.43
C GLY A 831 10.69 7.02 27.11
N ASP A 832 10.85 5.73 26.94
CA ASP A 832 11.81 4.93 27.67
C ASP A 832 12.61 4.06 26.71
N PHE A 833 13.86 3.82 27.06
CA PHE A 833 14.79 3.07 26.24
C PHE A 833 15.76 2.25 27.10
N VAL A 834 16.00 1.01 26.66
CA VAL A 834 17.10 0.18 27.16
C VAL A 834 17.94 -0.27 25.96
N ALA A 835 19.23 0.04 26.00
CA ALA A 835 20.14 -0.30 24.93
C ALA A 835 20.39 -1.80 24.81
N GLY A 836 20.25 -2.34 23.60
CA GLY A 836 20.55 -3.71 23.21
C GLY A 836 21.12 -3.78 21.80
N TRP A 837 21.94 -2.80 21.42
CA TRP A 837 22.60 -2.76 20.12
C TRP A 837 23.88 -3.59 20.09
N ASP A 838 24.13 -4.25 18.96
CA ASP A 838 25.49 -4.64 18.60
C ASP A 838 26.35 -3.38 18.44
N GLU A 839 27.32 -3.19 19.35
CA GLU A 839 28.12 -1.97 19.43
C GLU A 839 28.93 -1.69 18.15
N GLY A 840 29.42 -2.74 17.48
CA GLY A 840 30.17 -2.61 16.23
C GLY A 840 29.29 -2.10 15.09
N THR A 841 28.09 -2.66 14.95
CA THR A 841 27.10 -2.21 13.97
C THR A 841 26.66 -0.77 14.24
N LEU A 842 26.36 -0.42 15.50
CA LEU A 842 25.95 0.94 15.83
C LEU A 842 27.09 1.96 15.63
N ALA A 843 28.34 1.59 15.93
CA ALA A 843 29.51 2.44 15.64
C ALA A 843 29.63 2.74 14.15
N ALA A 844 29.51 1.72 13.31
CA ALA A 844 29.57 1.89 11.85
C ALA A 844 28.43 2.79 11.33
N ILE A 845 27.23 2.68 11.91
CA ILE A 845 26.10 3.56 11.59
C ILE A 845 26.39 5.01 12.01
N ILE A 846 26.92 5.22 13.22
CA ILE A 846 27.30 6.56 13.71
C ILE A 846 28.32 7.20 12.76
N ASP A 847 29.34 6.45 12.35
CA ASP A 847 30.44 6.97 11.54
C ASP A 847 30.01 7.27 10.11
N GLY A 848 29.24 6.36 9.50
CA GLY A 848 29.05 6.33 8.05
C GLY A 848 27.62 6.53 7.53
N CYS A 849 26.60 6.59 8.39
CA CYS A 849 25.20 6.63 7.92
C CYS A 849 24.56 8.02 7.90
N ASP A 850 23.96 8.35 6.76
CA ASP A 850 23.10 9.52 6.56
C ASP A 850 21.92 9.16 5.63
N ALA A 851 21.27 8.03 5.93
CA ALA A 851 20.18 7.50 5.10
C ALA A 851 18.89 8.34 5.19
N GLY A 852 18.82 9.27 6.15
CA GLY A 852 17.66 10.11 6.42
C GLY A 852 16.38 9.27 6.56
N ASN A 853 15.31 9.77 5.95
CA ASN A 853 14.01 9.08 5.88
C ASN A 853 14.04 7.78 5.04
N GLY A 854 15.13 7.53 4.31
CA GLY A 854 15.36 6.30 3.54
C GLY A 854 15.44 5.05 4.41
N GLY A 855 15.78 5.20 5.69
CA GLY A 855 15.78 4.15 6.70
C GLY A 855 17.18 3.61 7.00
N MET A 856 17.39 3.24 8.26
CA MET A 856 18.65 2.71 8.77
C MET A 856 19.00 1.36 8.12
N ASP A 857 18.02 0.64 7.57
CA ASP A 857 18.22 -0.60 6.79
C ASP A 857 19.05 -0.40 5.51
N ARG A 858 19.26 0.86 5.10
CA ARG A 858 20.05 1.22 3.93
C ARG A 858 21.48 1.68 4.25
N CYS A 859 21.88 1.75 5.53
CA CYS A 859 23.26 2.10 5.86
C CYS A 859 24.22 0.96 5.40
N PRO A 860 25.48 1.27 5.06
CA PRO A 860 26.40 0.30 4.46
C PRO A 860 26.76 -0.92 5.33
N GLU A 861 26.69 -0.79 6.66
CA GLU A 861 27.17 -1.77 7.64
C GLU A 861 26.14 -2.03 8.76
N THR A 862 24.95 -2.53 8.39
CA THR A 862 23.79 -2.65 9.31
C THR A 862 23.54 -4.05 9.85
N GLY A 863 24.35 -5.03 9.42
CA GLY A 863 24.13 -6.44 9.70
C GLY A 863 22.90 -7.00 8.96
N PRO A 864 22.42 -8.20 9.34
CA PRO A 864 21.26 -8.81 8.72
C PRO A 864 19.96 -8.07 9.08
N LEU A 865 19.00 -8.06 8.15
CA LEU A 865 17.64 -7.58 8.41
C LEU A 865 16.76 -8.73 8.93
N ASN A 866 15.80 -8.40 9.80
CA ASN A 866 14.79 -9.37 10.23
C ASN A 866 13.81 -9.67 9.08
N PRO A 867 13.47 -10.95 8.83
CA PRO A 867 12.73 -11.36 7.63
C PRO A 867 11.21 -11.14 7.69
N GLY A 868 10.65 -10.70 8.83
CA GLY A 868 9.21 -10.43 8.94
C GLY A 868 8.74 -10.06 10.33
N ASP A 869 7.42 -9.87 10.44
CA ASP A 869 6.70 -9.45 11.65
C ASP A 869 6.27 -10.64 12.51
N TRP A 870 7.21 -11.23 13.24
CA TRP A 870 6.99 -12.45 14.02
C TRP A 870 7.37 -12.33 15.50
N CYS A 871 8.11 -11.30 15.89
CA CYS A 871 8.56 -11.15 17.28
C CYS A 871 7.45 -10.55 18.13
N ARG A 872 6.83 -11.39 18.98
CA ARG A 872 5.77 -11.02 19.93
C ARG A 872 6.13 -11.52 21.31
N ILE A 873 5.99 -10.66 22.29
CA ILE A 873 6.28 -11.00 23.69
C ILE A 873 4.93 -11.04 24.41
N PRO A 874 4.57 -12.17 25.04
CA PRO A 874 3.39 -12.22 25.88
C PRO A 874 3.57 -11.28 27.09
N PRO A 875 2.62 -10.37 27.36
CA PRO A 875 2.74 -9.48 28.51
C PRO A 875 2.55 -10.24 29.83
N VAL A 876 3.37 -9.90 30.84
CA VAL A 876 3.25 -10.44 32.20
C VAL A 876 2.00 -9.89 32.89
N PHE A 877 1.71 -8.61 32.68
CA PHE A 877 0.53 -7.92 33.19
C PHE A 877 -0.24 -7.27 32.03
N PRO A 878 -1.02 -8.06 31.26
CA PRO A 878 -1.83 -7.54 30.15
C PRO A 878 -2.91 -6.58 30.66
N ASP A 879 -3.29 -5.64 29.80
CA ASP A 879 -4.52 -4.88 29.96
C ASP A 879 -5.75 -5.80 29.84
N PRO A 880 -6.90 -5.45 30.45
CA PRO A 880 -8.12 -6.23 30.25
C PRO A 880 -8.50 -6.30 28.76
N GLN A 881 -8.87 -7.50 28.30
CA GLN A 881 -9.16 -7.76 26.87
C GLN A 881 -10.57 -7.31 26.43
N GLN A 882 -11.24 -6.46 27.22
CA GLN A 882 -12.57 -5.94 26.87
C GLN A 882 -12.43 -4.82 25.83
N GLU A 883 -13.42 -4.70 24.94
CA GLU A 883 -13.40 -3.64 23.92
C GLU A 883 -13.53 -2.23 24.54
N TRP A 884 -14.32 -2.12 25.62
CA TRP A 884 -14.49 -0.93 26.44
C TRP A 884 -14.20 -1.29 27.90
N LEU A 885 -13.50 -0.39 28.60
CA LEU A 885 -13.12 -0.51 30.00
C LEU A 885 -13.89 0.50 30.83
N ASP A 886 -14.38 0.09 31.99
CA ASP A 886 -15.01 1.03 32.93
C ASP A 886 -13.96 1.95 33.58
N ASP A 887 -12.77 1.40 33.87
CA ASP A 887 -11.64 2.10 34.48
C ASP A 887 -10.37 1.89 33.64
N LEU A 888 -9.43 2.86 33.70
CA LEU A 888 -8.12 2.70 33.09
C LEU A 888 -7.32 1.58 33.78
N PRO A 889 -6.49 0.81 33.05
CA PRO A 889 -5.65 -0.21 33.67
C PRO A 889 -4.81 0.34 34.82
N GLY A 890 -4.84 -0.37 35.95
CA GLY A 890 -4.17 0.07 37.19
C GLY A 890 -4.97 1.04 38.04
N ASP A 891 -6.28 1.19 37.77
CA ASP A 891 -7.21 2.05 38.50
C ASP A 891 -6.74 3.53 38.51
N ASN A 892 -6.11 3.94 37.40
CA ASN A 892 -5.55 5.28 37.29
C ASN A 892 -6.68 6.33 37.18
N PRO A 893 -6.79 7.27 38.13
CA PRO A 893 -7.82 8.29 38.08
C PRO A 893 -7.53 9.29 36.98
N VAL A 894 -8.58 9.67 36.26
CA VAL A 894 -8.47 10.65 35.19
C VAL A 894 -8.34 12.07 35.77
N SER A 895 -7.38 12.84 35.27
CA SER A 895 -7.07 14.22 35.69
C SER A 895 -6.62 15.08 34.50
N GLY A 896 -6.80 16.41 34.57
CA GLY A 896 -6.43 17.33 33.48
C GLY A 896 -7.63 17.97 32.78
N TRP A 897 -7.56 18.17 31.46
CA TRP A 897 -8.57 18.95 30.74
C TRP A 897 -9.95 18.31 30.69
N GLY A 898 -11.00 19.05 31.11
CA GLY A 898 -12.40 18.66 31.02
C GLY A 898 -12.95 17.80 32.16
N VAL A 899 -12.35 17.85 33.36
CA VAL A 899 -12.85 17.23 34.60
C VAL A 899 -13.75 18.20 35.36
#